data_AF-A0A1G0WAM7-F1
#
_entry.id   AF-A0A1G0WAM7-F1
#
_cell.length_a   1.000
_cell.length_b   1.000
_cell.length_c   1.000
_cell.angle_alpha   90.00
_cell.angle_beta   90.00
_cell.angle_gamma   90.00
#
_symmetry.space_group_name_H-M   'P 1'
#
loop_
_entity.id
_entity.type
_entity.pdbx_description
1 polymer ?
#
loop_
_entity_poly.entity_id
_entity_poly.type
_entity_poly.pdbx_seq_one_letter_code
_entity_poly.pdbx_strand_id
1 'polypeptide(L)'
;MKKITTEILCNFVECNRRGYFDLLEIPPKEPCEYDSILSAIGQAEIRKHINDIQFKLSLKVQPNMFISHDRFIANYDFLLKTNSNKIVEAPLFFFKRYKTKEYYLRAVAFFSIVQSMINQNPLNIGYIYNIDNKKLIRIKANTKRQEVLGAINNLCAISLSTPGPPVIWKKHCHCCDYSKDCFIIAKETCTISLLPCITPKLYSKWLKKGISTIDQLALCYRPRRRNKKRNPNAVYPHQPQLHALAIKENKVFVQVTPEILNSRQYFILDIEGDLNRNTFFLIGLLQINSDNETFINFWAGNSKEQIATYENFLQEVRKYPNIPIYHFGSFDEKVIHKFADQYQYDIEDILSRFINFSSVLHGKIYFPSFGHGLKDIAPIIGAKWTMQNPSGLNALILWHRWLENNDYDIKQQLLLYNREDCFALHNLIQFVSRLKTPNKTVNIDYIGRACLQSTEAGKILHGTFDNIVKYAHADYNRHKISFRGDNIPQSKISYEIRKRIFPVLHPNKIIYVRRRLKCPRCHRKINLPNKKKATAQVVDLTFGKQGCRRLVTKYIGSKIRCPICREYYSPVAIIDLLKNSQYGAGLVAWTINQRIVLRMPYSAICQSLSEMYAISMSKTTICNFIKSCAKLHEDTERNIISSLRTSSFVHVDETQINIEGINQYVWVFTNGNFVLFLKTETRDASIVLNTLNGFDGVLISDFFAGYDSMPWRQQKCLSHFIRDLNDDLWKEPNNKELEEFSCSIRQVLFPIFSDIEHHGLKKKFFTNIINLLIGFIKSS
;
A
#
# COMPACT_ATOMS: atom_id res chain seq x y z
N MET A 1 12.29 8.92 48.10
CA MET A 1 11.94 8.74 46.66
C MET A 1 13.20 8.64 45.85
N LYS A 2 13.22 7.83 44.78
CA LYS A 2 14.43 7.62 43.96
C LYS A 2 14.72 8.85 43.08
N LYS A 3 16.01 9.15 42.89
CA LYS A 3 16.47 10.33 42.14
C LYS A 3 16.28 10.13 40.63
N ILE A 4 15.77 11.14 39.95
CA ILE A 4 15.62 11.18 38.49
C ILE A 4 16.83 11.88 37.89
N THR A 5 17.72 11.11 37.26
CA THR A 5 18.90 11.61 36.57
C THR A 5 18.57 11.97 35.11
N THR A 6 19.48 12.69 34.45
CA THR A 6 19.36 12.98 33.00
C THR A 6 19.25 11.70 32.16
N GLU A 7 19.98 10.66 32.56
CA GLU A 7 19.97 9.37 31.88
C GLU A 7 18.64 8.64 32.06
N ILE A 8 18.14 8.53 33.29
CA ILE A 8 16.82 7.94 33.58
C ILE A 8 15.73 8.64 32.77
N LEU A 9 15.74 9.98 32.74
CA LEU A 9 14.74 10.75 32.02
C LEU A 9 14.83 10.53 30.51
N CYS A 10 16.03 10.61 29.93
CA CYS A 10 16.21 10.41 28.49
C CYS A 10 15.86 8.98 28.08
N ASN A 11 16.25 7.99 28.89
CA ASN A 11 15.94 6.58 28.69
C ASN A 11 14.43 6.33 28.81
N PHE A 12 13.73 6.97 29.76
CA PHE A 12 12.28 6.87 29.90
C PHE A 12 11.54 7.38 28.66
N VAL A 13 11.95 8.55 28.14
CA VAL A 13 11.34 9.13 26.94
C VAL A 13 11.58 8.26 25.71
N GLU A 14 12.75 7.63 25.59
CA GLU A 14 13.05 6.68 24.52
C GLU A 14 12.30 5.35 24.71
N CYS A 15 12.22 4.87 25.94
CA CYS A 15 11.61 3.62 26.35
C CYS A 15 11.13 3.70 27.82
N ASN A 16 9.82 3.87 28.01
CA ASN A 16 9.21 3.96 29.34
C ASN A 16 9.62 2.80 30.26
N ARG A 17 9.77 1.59 29.70
CA ARG A 17 10.16 0.39 30.46
C ARG A 17 11.63 0.43 30.91
N ARG A 18 12.56 0.87 30.05
CA ARG A 18 13.98 1.08 30.43
C ARG A 18 14.06 2.12 31.55
N GLY A 19 13.45 3.29 31.37
CA GLY A 19 13.45 4.32 32.40
C GLY A 19 12.75 3.92 33.70
N TYR A 20 11.74 3.05 33.64
CA TYR A 20 11.09 2.45 34.82
C TYR A 20 12.07 1.53 35.57
N PHE A 21 12.80 0.67 34.86
CA PHE A 21 13.81 -0.19 35.46
C PHE A 21 15.01 0.60 36.01
N ASP A 22 15.51 1.58 35.26
CA ASP A 22 16.59 2.46 35.71
C ASP A 22 16.17 3.23 36.97
N LEU A 23 14.94 3.79 36.99
CA LEU A 23 14.42 4.52 38.16
C LEU A 23 14.30 3.61 39.37
N LEU A 24 13.86 2.36 39.19
CA LEU A 24 13.71 1.39 40.28
C LEU A 24 14.97 0.59 40.57
N GLU A 25 16.08 0.84 39.87
CA GLU A 25 17.35 0.12 40.02
C GLU A 25 17.19 -1.40 39.89
N ILE A 26 16.30 -1.83 38.99
CA ILE A 26 16.10 -3.25 38.69
C ILE A 26 17.29 -3.70 37.83
N PRO A 27 18.11 -4.68 38.28
CA PRO A 27 19.27 -5.10 37.52
C PRO A 27 18.86 -5.91 36.27
N PRO A 28 19.52 -5.72 35.12
CA PRO A 28 19.35 -6.60 33.97
C PRO A 28 19.89 -8.00 34.27
N LYS A 29 19.25 -9.06 33.75
CA LYS A 29 19.78 -10.42 33.94
C LYS A 29 21.14 -10.63 33.27
N GLU A 30 21.32 -10.06 32.08
CA GLU A 30 22.55 -10.15 31.30
C GLU A 30 22.80 -8.80 30.61
N PRO A 31 23.62 -7.91 31.21
CA PRO A 31 23.88 -6.57 30.69
C PRO A 31 24.63 -6.60 29.35
N CYS A 32 24.39 -5.60 28.51
CA CYS A 32 25.07 -5.48 27.23
C CYS A 32 26.40 -4.73 27.42
N GLU A 33 27.53 -5.42 27.22
CA GLU A 33 28.86 -4.81 27.39
C GLU A 33 29.12 -3.65 26.40
N TYR A 34 28.38 -3.59 25.29
CA TYR A 34 28.60 -2.61 24.25
C TYR A 34 28.36 -1.15 24.70
N ASP A 35 27.31 -0.88 25.48
CA ASP A 35 27.03 0.46 26.01
C ASP A 35 28.17 0.94 26.92
N SER A 36 28.74 0.02 27.72
CA SER A 36 29.90 0.27 28.58
C SER A 36 31.17 0.56 27.78
N ILE A 37 31.46 -0.25 26.76
CA ILE A 37 32.61 -0.06 25.85
C ILE A 37 32.52 1.30 25.15
N LEU A 38 31.35 1.65 24.61
CA LEU A 38 31.14 2.93 23.94
C LEU A 38 31.29 4.12 24.90
N SER A 39 30.80 3.99 26.13
CA SER A 39 30.95 5.00 27.17
C SER A 39 32.43 5.21 27.53
N ALA A 40 33.18 4.13 27.73
CA ALA A 40 34.61 4.17 28.02
C ALA A 40 35.39 4.83 26.88
N ILE A 41 35.11 4.47 25.63
CA ILE A 41 35.80 5.07 24.48
C ILE A 41 35.43 6.55 24.33
N GLY A 42 34.16 6.91 24.49
CA GLY A 42 33.73 8.32 24.43
C GLY A 42 34.41 9.17 25.52
N GLN A 43 34.60 8.62 26.72
CA GLN A 43 35.36 9.30 27.78
C GLN A 43 36.84 9.44 27.43
N ALA A 44 37.45 8.40 26.84
CA ALA A 44 38.85 8.47 26.39
C ALA A 44 39.06 9.52 25.28
N GLU A 45 38.15 9.60 24.31
CA GLU A 45 38.17 10.63 23.25
C GLU A 45 38.05 12.04 23.83
N ILE A 46 37.12 12.26 24.77
CA ILE A 46 36.98 13.54 25.45
C ILE A 46 38.26 13.90 26.20
N ARG A 47 38.83 12.97 27.00
CA ARG A 47 40.08 13.19 27.74
C ARG A 47 41.24 13.57 26.81
N LYS A 48 41.32 12.95 25.63
CA LYS A 48 42.36 13.24 24.63
C LYS A 48 42.28 14.67 24.08
N HIS A 49 41.08 15.20 23.90
CA HIS A 49 40.85 16.51 23.28
C HIS A 49 40.48 17.63 24.27
N ILE A 50 40.36 17.32 25.56
CA ILE A 50 39.86 18.24 26.57
C ILE A 50 40.69 19.53 26.67
N ASN A 51 42.02 19.42 26.59
CA ASN A 51 42.94 20.55 26.71
C ASN A 51 42.80 21.52 25.51
N ASP A 52 42.73 20.97 24.29
CA ASP A 52 42.51 21.76 23.07
C ASP A 52 41.18 22.51 23.11
N ILE A 53 40.14 21.88 23.67
CA ILE A 53 38.79 22.44 23.73
C ILE A 53 38.69 23.50 24.82
N GLN A 54 39.31 23.28 25.99
CA GLN A 54 39.40 24.26 27.07
C GLN A 54 40.08 25.55 26.58
N PHE A 55 41.20 25.42 25.88
CA PHE A 55 41.93 26.56 25.31
C PHE A 55 41.08 27.36 24.31
N LYS A 56 40.37 26.68 23.41
CA LYS A 56 39.54 27.34 22.38
C LYS A 56 38.26 27.98 22.91
N LEU A 57 37.65 27.42 23.96
CA LEU A 57 36.31 27.82 24.41
C LEU A 57 36.30 28.59 25.73
N SER A 58 37.46 28.89 26.33
CA SER A 58 37.58 29.58 27.63
C SER A 58 36.72 28.92 28.73
N LEU A 59 36.73 27.58 28.79
CA LEU A 59 35.90 26.79 29.69
C LEU A 59 36.48 26.77 31.12
N LYS A 60 35.64 26.95 32.14
CA LYS A 60 35.99 26.59 33.52
C LYS A 60 35.62 25.13 33.76
N VAL A 61 36.62 24.32 34.12
CA VAL A 61 36.41 22.92 34.47
C VAL A 61 36.22 22.79 35.97
N GLN A 62 35.14 22.12 36.39
CA GLN A 62 34.95 21.66 37.75
C GLN A 62 34.74 20.14 37.72
N PRO A 63 35.30 19.36 38.67
CA PRO A 63 35.01 17.94 38.78
C PRO A 63 33.56 17.72 39.27
N ASN A 64 32.90 16.68 38.75
CA ASN A 64 31.51 16.27 39.07
C ASN A 64 30.41 17.26 38.63
N MET A 65 30.23 17.37 37.31
CA MET A 65 29.39 18.37 36.65
C MET A 65 27.91 17.97 36.58
N PHE A 66 27.19 18.23 37.68
CA PHE A 66 25.73 18.13 37.75
C PHE A 66 25.12 19.33 38.49
N ILE A 67 23.84 19.59 38.24
CA ILE A 67 23.00 20.42 39.10
C ILE A 67 21.91 19.53 39.69
N SER A 68 21.54 19.76 40.94
CA SER A 68 20.51 18.98 41.61
C SER A 68 19.53 19.86 42.34
N HIS A 69 18.25 19.50 42.28
CA HIS A 69 17.18 20.11 43.05
C HIS A 69 16.16 19.03 43.44
N ASP A 70 15.89 18.89 44.73
CA ASP A 70 14.97 17.87 45.26
C ASP A 70 15.31 16.45 44.73
N ARG A 71 14.41 15.82 43.98
CA ARG A 71 14.62 14.48 43.39
C ARG A 71 15.30 14.50 42.02
N PHE A 72 15.72 15.65 41.48
CA PHE A 72 16.23 15.77 40.11
C PHE A 72 17.74 16.00 40.07
N ILE A 73 18.47 15.28 39.21
CA ILE A 73 19.90 15.47 38.94
C ILE A 73 20.12 15.66 37.44
N ALA A 74 20.46 16.88 37.01
CA ALA A 74 20.82 17.17 35.63
C ALA A 74 22.35 17.13 35.43
N ASN A 75 22.83 16.16 34.65
CA ASN A 75 24.23 15.95 34.34
C ASN A 75 24.61 16.71 33.06
N TYR A 76 25.84 17.22 32.99
CA TYR A 76 26.42 17.87 31.83
C TYR A 76 27.91 17.55 31.74
N ASP A 77 28.52 17.68 30.56
CA ASP A 77 29.96 17.42 30.42
C ASP A 77 30.77 18.65 30.89
N PHE A 78 30.40 19.88 30.49
CA PHE A 78 31.07 21.14 30.84
C PHE A 78 30.10 22.32 31.03
N LEU A 79 30.53 23.39 31.72
CA LEU A 79 29.76 24.63 31.88
C LEU A 79 30.49 25.77 31.16
N LEU A 80 29.86 26.29 30.12
CA LEU A 80 30.36 27.48 29.42
C LEU A 80 30.02 28.72 30.23
N LYS A 81 31.04 29.50 30.61
CA LYS A 81 30.88 30.85 31.15
C LYS A 81 31.36 31.85 30.09
N THR A 82 30.49 32.77 29.68
CA THR A 82 30.86 33.82 28.72
C THR A 82 31.17 35.13 29.46
N ASN A 83 32.27 35.80 29.11
CA ASN A 83 32.80 36.99 29.80
C ASN A 83 32.13 38.32 29.38
N SER A 84 31.09 38.32 28.57
CA SER A 84 30.46 39.54 28.05
C SER A 84 29.36 40.07 28.99
N ASN A 85 29.70 40.81 30.05
CA ASN A 85 28.82 41.59 30.98
C ASN A 85 27.52 40.94 31.54
N LYS A 86 27.22 39.70 31.19
CA LYS A 86 26.18 38.80 31.73
C LYS A 86 26.79 37.41 31.73
N ILE A 87 27.08 36.89 32.91
CA ILE A 87 27.54 35.50 33.06
C ILE A 87 26.35 34.59 32.71
N VAL A 88 26.28 34.13 31.46
CA VAL A 88 25.36 33.04 31.08
C VAL A 88 26.12 31.75 31.23
N GLU A 89 25.84 31.02 32.32
CA GLU A 89 26.32 29.65 32.53
C GLU A 89 25.49 28.71 31.66
N ALA A 90 26.05 28.03 30.67
CA ALA A 90 25.28 27.14 29.79
C ALA A 90 25.85 25.71 29.78
N PRO A 91 25.01 24.66 29.79
CA PRO A 91 25.49 23.29 29.75
C PRO A 91 26.09 23.00 28.38
N LEU A 92 27.29 22.43 28.38
CA LEU A 92 28.00 21.93 27.22
C LEU A 92 28.03 20.40 27.29
N PHE A 93 27.62 19.77 26.21
CA PHE A 93 27.70 18.32 26.02
C PHE A 93 28.67 18.00 24.89
N PHE A 94 29.47 16.96 25.04
CA PHE A 94 30.23 16.40 23.94
C PHE A 94 29.35 15.47 23.12
N PHE A 95 29.37 15.65 21.81
CA PHE A 95 28.70 14.74 20.88
C PHE A 95 29.43 13.41 20.92
N LYS A 96 28.73 12.40 21.42
CA LYS A 96 29.15 11.01 21.48
C LYS A 96 28.41 10.30 20.37
N ARG A 97 29.14 9.71 19.42
CA ARG A 97 28.60 9.12 18.18
C ARG A 97 27.48 8.08 18.40
N TYR A 98 27.43 7.48 19.59
CA TYR A 98 26.40 6.50 19.97
C TYR A 98 25.12 7.10 20.58
N LYS A 99 25.09 8.40 20.92
CA LYS A 99 23.89 9.10 21.39
C LYS A 99 23.29 9.92 20.26
N THR A 100 21.96 9.92 20.18
CA THR A 100 21.24 10.67 19.13
C THR A 100 21.23 12.18 19.43
N LYS A 101 21.05 13.01 18.40
CA LYS A 101 20.80 14.45 18.60
C LYS A 101 19.61 14.72 19.53
N GLU A 102 18.58 13.88 19.45
CA GLU A 102 17.38 13.94 20.29
C GLU A 102 17.69 13.76 21.78
N TYR A 103 18.63 12.88 22.13
CA TYR A 103 19.11 12.71 23.51
C TYR A 103 19.63 14.04 24.08
N TYR A 104 20.51 14.73 23.35
CA TYR A 104 21.08 16.00 23.80
C TYR A 104 20.05 17.13 23.88
N LEU A 105 19.07 17.17 22.96
CA LEU A 105 17.96 18.13 23.04
C LEU A 105 17.16 17.95 24.34
N ARG A 106 16.93 16.71 24.76
CA ARG A 106 16.24 16.38 26.02
C ARG A 106 17.11 16.70 27.23
N ALA A 107 18.40 16.38 27.19
CA ALA A 107 19.34 16.69 28.27
C ALA A 107 19.43 18.20 28.54
N VAL A 108 19.56 19.02 27.50
CA VAL A 108 19.56 20.51 27.62
C VAL A 108 18.22 21.02 28.18
N ALA A 109 17.10 20.49 27.71
CA ALA A 109 15.78 20.87 28.21
C ALA A 109 15.58 20.50 29.68
N PHE A 110 16.03 19.31 30.09
CA PHE A 110 15.98 18.85 31.47
C PHE A 110 16.85 19.71 32.39
N PHE A 111 18.09 20.00 31.97
CA PHE A 111 18.97 20.91 32.69
C PHE A 111 18.33 22.29 32.91
N SER A 112 17.74 22.89 31.87
CA SER A 112 17.04 24.17 31.97
C SER A 112 15.88 24.14 32.97
N ILE A 113 15.12 23.03 33.02
CA ILE A 113 14.03 22.84 33.97
C ILE A 113 14.58 22.77 35.41
N VAL A 114 15.59 21.93 35.66
CA VAL A 114 16.19 21.80 37.00
C VAL A 114 16.82 23.13 37.44
N GLN A 115 17.50 23.85 36.55
CA GLN A 115 18.06 25.16 36.87
C GLN A 115 16.99 26.19 37.22
N SER A 116 15.85 26.16 36.52
CA SER A 116 14.72 27.06 36.81
C SER A 116 14.10 26.81 38.19
N MET A 117 14.19 25.57 38.70
CA MET A 117 13.77 25.24 40.07
C MET A 117 14.73 25.82 41.11
N ILE A 118 16.03 25.89 40.82
CA ILE A 118 17.05 26.40 41.73
C ILE A 118 17.04 27.93 41.81
N ASN A 119 17.11 28.63 40.67
CA ASN A 119 17.42 30.08 40.63
C ASN A 119 16.33 30.95 39.99
N GLN A 120 15.12 30.42 39.72
CA GLN A 120 13.98 31.11 39.07
C GLN A 120 14.25 31.72 37.66
N ASN A 121 15.49 31.63 37.16
CA ASN A 121 15.90 32.08 35.82
C ASN A 121 16.23 30.87 34.93
N PRO A 122 15.32 30.44 34.03
CA PRO A 122 15.60 29.35 33.12
C PRO A 122 16.66 29.74 32.09
N LEU A 123 17.70 28.92 31.96
CA LEU A 123 18.60 29.03 30.83
C LEU A 123 17.88 28.61 29.55
N ASN A 124 17.86 29.48 28.56
CA ASN A 124 17.21 29.21 27.29
C ASN A 124 18.12 28.50 26.27
N ILE A 125 19.38 28.24 26.61
CA ILE A 125 20.41 27.80 25.66
C ILE A 125 21.31 26.73 26.30
N GLY A 126 21.68 25.71 25.53
CA GLY A 126 22.79 24.79 25.79
C GLY A 126 23.61 24.56 24.53
N TYR A 127 24.71 23.82 24.65
CA TYR A 127 25.66 23.62 23.56
C TYR A 127 26.03 22.14 23.40
N ILE A 128 26.25 21.71 22.16
CA ILE A 128 26.90 20.42 21.83
C ILE A 128 28.20 20.70 21.10
N TYR A 129 29.31 20.11 21.53
CA TYR A 129 30.56 20.13 20.79
C TYR A 129 30.77 18.82 20.03
N ASN A 130 30.88 18.91 18.70
CA ASN A 130 31.28 17.78 17.86
C ASN A 130 32.81 17.74 17.75
N ILE A 131 33.41 16.67 18.29
CA ILE A 131 34.87 16.50 18.37
C ILE A 131 35.48 16.33 16.96
N ASP A 132 34.84 15.55 16.09
CA ASP A 132 35.35 15.22 14.75
C ASP A 132 35.48 16.47 13.88
N ASN A 133 34.41 17.26 13.81
CA ASN A 133 34.34 18.43 12.94
C ASN A 133 34.74 19.71 13.69
N LYS A 134 35.19 19.57 14.95
CA LYS A 134 35.59 20.65 15.87
C LYS A 134 34.56 21.80 15.93
N LYS A 135 33.26 21.46 15.90
CA LYS A 135 32.15 22.43 15.73
C LYS A 135 31.27 22.49 16.96
N LEU A 136 31.01 23.71 17.42
CA LEU A 136 30.05 24.01 18.50
C LEU A 136 28.65 24.25 17.92
N ILE A 137 27.65 23.54 18.42
CA ILE A 137 26.25 23.60 18.01
C ILE A 137 25.43 24.18 19.16
N ARG A 138 24.81 25.34 18.93
CA ARG A 138 23.91 25.98 19.90
C ARG A 138 22.50 25.36 19.84
N ILE A 139 21.93 25.06 20.99
CA ILE A 139 20.61 24.44 21.16
C ILE A 139 19.72 25.30 22.04
N LYS A 140 18.45 25.45 21.65
CA LYS A 140 17.43 26.12 22.47
C LYS A 140 16.82 25.11 23.45
N ALA A 141 16.81 25.44 24.75
CA ALA A 141 16.24 24.57 25.79
C ALA A 141 14.73 24.32 25.62
N ASN A 142 14.00 25.27 25.01
CA ASN A 142 12.56 25.11 24.78
C ASN A 142 12.19 24.05 23.74
N THR A 143 13.15 23.55 22.94
CA THR A 143 12.86 22.64 21.81
C THR A 143 12.10 21.37 22.24
N LYS A 144 12.45 20.79 23.40
CA LYS A 144 11.83 19.54 23.92
C LYS A 144 11.21 19.71 25.30
N ARG A 145 10.98 20.95 25.74
CA ARG A 145 10.53 21.26 27.12
C ARG A 145 9.23 20.55 27.50
N GLN A 146 8.21 20.56 26.64
CA GLN A 146 6.92 19.91 26.92
C GLN A 146 7.04 18.37 27.05
N GLU A 147 7.82 17.74 26.17
CA GLU A 147 8.10 16.28 26.21
C GLU A 147 8.77 15.91 27.54
N VAL A 148 9.78 16.69 27.96
CA VAL A 148 10.51 16.49 29.22
C VAL A 148 9.61 16.73 30.44
N LEU A 149 8.79 17.77 30.45
CA LEU A 149 7.84 18.01 31.55
C LEU A 149 6.82 16.86 31.70
N GLY A 150 6.29 16.36 30.59
CA GLY A 150 5.41 15.18 30.62
C GLY A 150 6.12 13.94 31.17
N ALA A 151 7.38 13.73 30.79
CA ALA A 151 8.19 12.64 31.33
C ALA A 151 8.48 12.78 32.82
N ILE A 152 8.79 13.99 33.30
CA ILE A 152 8.96 14.29 34.73
C ILE A 152 7.69 13.92 35.50
N ASN A 153 6.52 14.38 35.04
CA ASN A 153 5.26 14.09 35.72
C ASN A 153 5.01 12.57 35.83
N ASN A 154 5.24 11.83 34.75
CA ASN A 154 5.09 10.37 34.75
C ASN A 154 6.10 9.68 35.68
N LEU A 155 7.37 10.06 35.62
CA LEU A 155 8.42 9.51 36.49
C LEU A 155 8.19 9.85 37.96
N CYS A 156 7.59 11.01 38.24
CA CYS A 156 7.24 11.40 39.59
C CYS A 156 6.11 10.55 40.19
N ALA A 157 5.19 10.09 39.34
CA ALA A 157 4.05 9.26 39.73
C ALA A 157 4.40 7.78 39.94
N ILE A 158 5.57 7.31 39.49
CA ILE A 158 5.99 5.90 39.63
C ILE A 158 6.36 5.59 41.09
N SER A 159 5.76 4.52 41.62
CA SER A 159 6.06 3.90 42.92
C SER A 159 6.42 2.42 42.76
N LEU A 160 6.93 1.78 43.82
CA LEU A 160 7.18 0.33 43.86
C LEU A 160 5.90 -0.51 43.63
N SER A 161 4.72 0.04 43.91
CA SER A 161 3.43 -0.59 43.66
C SER A 161 2.87 -0.35 42.26
N THR A 162 3.51 0.50 41.45
CA THR A 162 3.06 0.79 40.09
C THR A 162 3.40 -0.39 39.17
N PRO A 163 2.44 -0.97 38.43
CA PRO A 163 2.73 -2.03 37.48
C PRO A 163 3.67 -1.52 36.37
N GLY A 164 4.64 -2.35 35.99
CA GLY A 164 5.64 -2.00 34.98
C GLY A 164 4.99 -1.72 33.60
N PRO A 165 5.51 -0.74 32.83
CA PRO A 165 4.99 -0.43 31.49
C PRO A 165 5.00 -1.65 30.57
N PRO A 166 4.02 -1.81 29.65
CA PRO A 166 3.95 -2.98 28.77
C PRO A 166 5.20 -3.08 27.87
N VAL A 167 5.54 -4.31 27.48
CA VAL A 167 6.67 -4.53 26.58
C VAL A 167 6.30 -4.17 25.16
N ILE A 168 7.05 -3.23 24.59
CA ILE A 168 6.96 -2.84 23.18
C ILE A 168 8.37 -2.96 22.62
N TRP A 169 8.58 -3.90 21.70
CA TRP A 169 9.86 -4.10 21.04
C TRP A 169 10.17 -2.90 20.13
N LYS A 170 11.38 -2.32 20.25
CA LYS A 170 11.81 -1.12 19.53
C LYS A 170 13.22 -1.31 18.98
N LYS A 171 13.64 -0.43 18.06
CA LYS A 171 14.98 -0.45 17.46
C LYS A 171 16.12 -0.40 18.49
N HIS A 172 15.98 0.38 19.56
CA HIS A 172 17.01 0.48 20.60
C HIS A 172 17.16 -0.83 21.41
N CYS A 173 16.20 -1.77 21.32
CA CYS A 173 16.26 -3.02 22.07
C CYS A 173 17.45 -3.89 21.67
N HIS A 174 18.04 -3.72 20.48
CA HIS A 174 19.22 -4.48 20.08
C HIS A 174 20.48 -4.18 20.91
N CYS A 175 20.58 -2.99 21.50
CA CYS A 175 21.70 -2.55 22.34
C CYS A 175 21.26 -2.19 23.76
N CYS A 176 20.09 -2.68 24.20
CA CYS A 176 19.55 -2.39 25.51
C CYS A 176 19.95 -3.49 26.51
N ASP A 177 20.35 -3.09 27.71
CA ASP A 177 20.70 -4.03 28.79
C ASP A 177 19.54 -4.96 29.19
N TYR A 178 18.31 -4.46 29.05
CA TYR A 178 17.08 -5.20 29.38
C TYR A 178 16.48 -5.96 28.20
N SER A 179 17.22 -6.07 27.09
CA SER A 179 16.72 -6.63 25.83
C SER A 179 16.25 -8.08 25.97
N LYS A 180 17.05 -8.94 26.62
CA LYS A 180 16.73 -10.35 26.84
C LYS A 180 15.47 -10.54 27.69
N ASP A 181 15.37 -9.80 28.80
CA ASP A 181 14.19 -9.83 29.67
C ASP A 181 12.92 -9.37 28.94
N CYS A 182 13.02 -8.28 28.17
CA CYS A 182 11.91 -7.81 27.37
C CYS A 182 11.54 -8.79 26.25
N PHE A 183 12.52 -9.46 25.63
CA PHE A 183 12.28 -10.40 24.55
C PHE A 183 11.51 -11.63 25.05
N ILE A 184 11.86 -12.17 26.22
CA ILE A 184 11.16 -13.30 26.84
C ILE A 184 9.68 -12.95 27.04
N ILE A 185 9.40 -11.82 27.70
CA ILE A 185 8.03 -11.38 27.97
C ILE A 185 7.28 -11.09 26.67
N ALA A 186 7.94 -10.46 25.69
CA ALA A 186 7.33 -10.18 24.39
C ALA A 186 6.94 -11.47 23.65
N LYS A 187 7.78 -12.51 23.74
CA LYS A 187 7.53 -13.82 23.14
C LYS A 187 6.40 -14.56 23.86
N GLU A 188 6.38 -14.56 25.18
CA GLU A 188 5.31 -15.15 26.00
C GLU A 188 3.95 -14.47 25.75
N THR A 189 3.95 -13.14 25.65
CA THR A 189 2.73 -12.36 25.38
C THR A 189 2.35 -12.32 23.89
N CYS A 190 3.15 -12.93 23.01
CA CYS A 190 2.99 -12.91 21.56
C CYS A 190 2.64 -11.52 20.99
N THR A 191 3.29 -10.46 21.50
CA THR A 191 2.95 -9.07 21.12
C THR A 191 3.28 -8.79 19.65
N ILE A 192 2.37 -8.11 18.93
CA ILE A 192 2.62 -7.72 17.53
C ILE A 192 3.81 -6.76 17.37
N SER A 193 4.27 -6.13 18.47
CA SER A 193 5.45 -5.24 18.42
C SER A 193 6.73 -5.98 18.07
N LEU A 194 6.80 -7.31 18.24
CA LEU A 194 7.93 -8.13 17.80
C LEU A 194 8.09 -8.17 16.28
N LEU A 195 7.02 -7.97 15.51
CA LEU A 195 7.10 -7.99 14.06
C LEU A 195 7.89 -6.77 13.56
N PRO A 196 8.97 -6.93 12.76
CA PRO A 196 9.83 -5.79 12.41
C PRO A 196 9.12 -4.76 11.52
N CYS A 197 8.09 -5.18 10.79
CA CYS A 197 7.26 -4.30 9.97
C CYS A 197 6.28 -3.44 10.80
N ILE A 198 6.08 -3.74 12.09
CA ILE A 198 5.19 -3.00 12.98
C ILE A 198 5.94 -1.83 13.61
N THR A 199 5.78 -0.65 13.01
CA THR A 199 6.23 0.60 13.62
C THR A 199 5.37 0.99 14.83
N PRO A 200 5.85 1.85 15.76
CA PRO A 200 5.05 2.33 16.87
C PRO A 200 3.69 2.93 16.44
N LYS A 201 3.65 3.61 15.29
CA LYS A 201 2.40 4.14 14.70
C LYS A 201 1.45 3.02 14.27
N LEU A 202 1.97 1.97 13.63
CA LEU A 202 1.18 0.80 13.23
C LEU A 202 0.71 0.00 14.45
N TYR A 203 1.55 -0.14 15.47
CA TYR A 203 1.19 -0.77 16.73
C TYR A 203 -0.02 -0.08 17.36
N SER A 204 0.02 1.25 17.53
CA SER A 204 -1.12 2.02 18.06
C SER A 204 -2.38 1.90 17.19
N LYS A 205 -2.22 1.79 15.86
CA LYS A 205 -3.35 1.62 14.94
C LYS A 205 -4.05 0.27 15.12
N TRP A 206 -3.29 -0.81 15.30
CA TRP A 206 -3.83 -2.14 15.56
C TRP A 206 -4.41 -2.26 16.96
N LEU A 207 -3.76 -1.65 17.95
CA LEU A 207 -4.25 -1.60 19.33
C LEU A 207 -5.62 -0.92 19.42
N LYS A 208 -5.85 0.17 18.68
CA LYS A 208 -7.17 0.83 18.56
C LYS A 208 -8.27 -0.06 17.97
N LYS A 209 -7.89 -1.15 17.29
CA LYS A 209 -8.80 -2.17 16.74
C LYS A 209 -8.92 -3.40 17.65
N GLY A 210 -8.36 -3.36 18.86
CA GLY A 210 -8.33 -4.50 19.78
C GLY A 210 -7.36 -5.61 19.38
N ILE A 211 -6.43 -5.35 18.45
CA ILE A 211 -5.44 -6.33 17.98
C ILE A 211 -4.09 -6.00 18.59
N SER A 212 -3.62 -6.84 19.51
CA SER A 212 -2.36 -6.68 20.23
C SER A 212 -1.45 -7.91 20.13
N THR A 213 -1.97 -9.07 19.76
CA THR A 213 -1.21 -10.32 19.64
C THR A 213 -1.04 -10.79 18.20
N ILE A 214 0.00 -11.58 17.96
CA ILE A 214 0.34 -12.16 16.65
C ILE A 214 -0.80 -13.06 16.15
N ASP A 215 -1.42 -13.86 17.02
CA ASP A 215 -2.55 -14.70 16.64
C ASP A 215 -3.75 -13.91 16.14
N GLN A 216 -4.10 -12.82 16.84
CA GLN A 216 -5.17 -11.91 16.41
C GLN A 216 -4.85 -11.27 15.07
N LEU A 217 -3.59 -10.86 14.86
CA LEU A 217 -3.14 -10.24 13.62
C LEU A 217 -3.11 -11.23 12.45
N ALA A 218 -2.75 -12.49 12.70
CA ALA A 218 -2.77 -13.57 11.72
C ALA A 218 -4.19 -13.87 11.23
N LEU A 219 -5.18 -13.89 12.13
CA LEU A 219 -6.59 -14.07 11.78
C LEU A 219 -7.15 -12.95 10.88
N CYS A 220 -6.51 -11.78 10.89
CA CYS A 220 -6.87 -10.67 10.01
C CYS A 220 -6.32 -10.82 8.58
N TYR A 221 -5.51 -11.83 8.30
CA TYR A 221 -5.04 -12.08 6.94
C TYR A 221 -6.19 -12.53 6.05
N ARG A 222 -6.29 -11.89 4.88
CA ARG A 222 -7.30 -12.19 3.86
C ARG A 222 -6.59 -12.29 2.50
N PRO A 223 -6.44 -13.49 1.92
CA PRO A 223 -5.78 -13.66 0.63
C PRO A 223 -6.57 -12.91 -0.44
N ARG A 224 -5.97 -11.89 -1.07
CA ARG A 224 -6.61 -11.12 -2.14
C ARG A 224 -6.39 -11.79 -3.48
N ARG A 225 -7.46 -12.01 -4.24
CA ARG A 225 -7.39 -12.47 -5.64
C ARG A 225 -6.54 -11.49 -6.45
N ARG A 226 -5.48 -12.00 -7.07
CA ARG A 226 -4.51 -11.20 -7.81
C ARG A 226 -5.14 -10.74 -9.12
N ASN A 227 -5.30 -9.43 -9.32
CA ASN A 227 -5.62 -8.90 -10.64
C ASN A 227 -4.46 -9.22 -11.58
N LYS A 228 -4.72 -10.04 -12.62
CA LYS A 228 -3.75 -10.49 -13.64
C LYS A 228 -3.04 -9.35 -14.40
N LYS A 229 -3.44 -8.09 -14.21
CA LYS A 229 -2.92 -6.88 -14.88
C LYS A 229 -2.00 -6.02 -14.00
N ARG A 230 -1.19 -6.61 -13.10
CA ARG A 230 -0.20 -5.82 -12.33
C ARG A 230 1.18 -5.89 -12.99
N ASN A 231 1.84 -4.74 -13.05
CA ASN A 231 3.21 -4.58 -13.55
C ASN A 231 4.16 -5.52 -12.77
N PRO A 232 5.00 -6.34 -13.43
CA PRO A 232 6.00 -7.19 -12.78
C PRO A 232 6.98 -6.42 -11.89
N ASN A 233 7.24 -5.13 -12.19
CA ASN A 233 8.14 -4.26 -11.42
C ASN A 233 7.46 -3.53 -10.24
N ALA A 234 6.22 -3.88 -9.86
CA ALA A 234 5.53 -3.24 -8.75
C ALA A 234 6.19 -3.62 -7.40
N VAL A 235 6.51 -2.60 -6.58
CA VAL A 235 6.96 -2.81 -5.20
C VAL A 235 5.86 -3.53 -4.42
N TYR A 236 6.21 -4.66 -3.80
CA TYR A 236 5.29 -5.44 -2.97
C TYR A 236 5.29 -4.89 -1.55
N PRO A 237 4.22 -4.22 -1.08
CA PRO A 237 4.17 -3.74 0.29
C PRO A 237 4.15 -4.95 1.23
N HIS A 238 5.02 -4.93 2.23
CA HIS A 238 5.06 -5.96 3.27
C HIS A 238 3.70 -6.05 3.98
N GLN A 239 3.21 -7.28 4.20
CA GLN A 239 1.91 -7.53 4.83
C GLN A 239 2.10 -8.07 6.26
N PRO A 240 1.90 -7.25 7.31
CA PRO A 240 2.09 -7.69 8.69
C PRO A 240 1.21 -8.88 9.08
N GLN A 241 -0.01 -8.96 8.55
CA GLN A 241 -0.94 -10.06 8.82
C GLN A 241 -0.41 -11.39 8.28
N LEU A 242 0.22 -11.36 7.11
CA LEU A 242 0.78 -12.56 6.51
C LEU A 242 2.04 -13.02 7.23
N HIS A 243 2.87 -12.08 7.68
CA HIS A 243 4.02 -12.40 8.53
C HIS A 243 3.57 -13.00 9.87
N ALA A 244 2.51 -12.45 10.48
CA ALA A 244 1.91 -13.02 11.66
C ALA A 244 1.42 -14.46 11.43
N LEU A 245 0.80 -14.73 10.27
CA LEU A 245 0.38 -16.08 9.88
C LEU A 245 1.57 -17.04 9.70
N ALA A 246 2.67 -16.58 9.10
CA ALA A 246 3.91 -17.34 8.97
C ALA A 246 4.42 -17.84 10.33
N ILE A 247 4.47 -16.94 11.32
CA ILE A 247 4.89 -17.28 12.68
C ILE A 247 3.89 -18.23 13.34
N LYS A 248 2.59 -17.94 13.25
CA LYS A 248 1.53 -18.76 13.86
C LYS A 248 1.53 -20.20 13.33
N GLU A 249 1.67 -20.39 12.02
CA GLU A 249 1.68 -21.72 11.42
C GLU A 249 3.06 -22.39 11.40
N ASN A 250 4.10 -21.64 11.76
CA ASN A 250 5.50 -22.05 11.61
C ASN A 250 5.83 -22.52 10.17
N LYS A 251 5.40 -21.71 9.18
CA LYS A 251 5.57 -21.99 7.75
C LYS A 251 6.20 -20.82 7.01
N VAL A 252 6.95 -21.13 5.95
CA VAL A 252 7.44 -20.11 5.01
C VAL A 252 6.35 -19.84 3.97
N PHE A 253 5.85 -18.61 3.92
CA PHE A 253 4.87 -18.21 2.94
C PHE A 253 5.51 -17.46 1.77
N VAL A 254 5.29 -17.95 0.55
CA VAL A 254 5.80 -17.37 -0.69
C VAL A 254 4.67 -16.62 -1.38
N GLN A 255 4.66 -15.29 -1.27
CA GLN A 255 3.72 -14.42 -1.97
C GLN A 255 4.05 -14.26 -3.46
N VAL A 256 5.33 -14.18 -3.76
CA VAL A 256 5.86 -14.12 -5.13
C VAL A 256 7.19 -14.83 -5.13
N THR A 257 7.41 -15.76 -6.06
CA THR A 257 8.75 -16.32 -6.27
C THR A 257 9.65 -15.20 -6.84
N PRO A 258 10.70 -14.76 -6.14
CA PRO A 258 11.59 -13.74 -6.65
C PRO A 258 12.37 -14.27 -7.85
N GLU A 259 12.60 -13.41 -8.83
CA GLU A 259 13.57 -13.69 -9.90
C GLU A 259 14.97 -13.45 -9.35
N ILE A 260 15.77 -14.51 -9.32
CA ILE A 260 17.19 -14.47 -8.99
C ILE A 260 17.95 -14.62 -10.30
N LEU A 261 19.03 -13.85 -10.46
CA LEU A 261 19.94 -14.00 -11.58
C LEU A 261 20.51 -15.42 -11.57
N ASN A 262 20.16 -16.20 -12.60
CA ASN A 262 20.58 -17.59 -12.72
C ASN A 262 22.02 -17.66 -13.27
N SER A 263 22.97 -17.07 -12.54
CA SER A 263 24.39 -17.16 -12.86
C SER A 263 24.99 -18.37 -12.17
N ARG A 264 25.78 -19.16 -12.91
CA ARG A 264 26.57 -20.27 -12.34
C ARG A 264 27.75 -19.78 -11.49
N GLN A 265 28.04 -18.48 -11.54
CA GLN A 265 29.10 -17.84 -10.79
C GLN A 265 28.56 -16.55 -10.15
N TYR A 266 28.87 -16.34 -8.88
CA TYR A 266 28.51 -15.13 -8.15
C TYR A 266 29.39 -14.95 -6.91
N PHE A 267 29.51 -13.70 -6.46
CA PHE A 267 30.14 -13.37 -5.19
C PHE A 267 29.09 -13.18 -4.11
N ILE A 268 29.49 -13.46 -2.88
CA ILE A 268 28.76 -13.10 -1.67
C ILE A 268 29.70 -12.27 -0.81
N LEU A 269 29.22 -11.10 -0.40
CA LEU A 269 29.94 -10.10 0.35
C LEU A 269 29.29 -9.90 1.73
N ASP A 270 30.11 -9.89 2.76
CA ASP A 270 29.73 -9.52 4.12
C ASP A 270 30.85 -8.68 4.74
N ILE A 271 30.52 -7.51 5.29
CA ILE A 271 31.49 -6.57 5.84
C ILE A 271 31.21 -6.31 7.32
N GLU A 272 32.25 -6.38 8.13
CA GLU A 272 32.20 -6.03 9.55
C GLU A 272 32.89 -4.70 9.83
N GLY A 273 32.19 -3.81 10.54
CA GLY A 273 32.68 -2.47 10.81
C GLY A 273 31.75 -1.57 11.64
N ASP A 274 32.21 -0.36 11.90
CA ASP A 274 31.45 0.72 12.54
C ASP A 274 31.42 1.96 11.63
N LEU A 275 30.28 2.15 10.95
CA LEU A 275 30.03 3.31 10.10
C LEU A 275 30.04 4.63 10.88
N ASN A 276 29.71 4.64 12.17
CA ASN A 276 29.78 5.86 12.98
C ASN A 276 31.22 6.31 13.17
N ARG A 277 32.15 5.34 13.19
CA ARG A 277 33.58 5.59 13.34
C ARG A 277 34.34 5.73 12.03
N ASN A 278 33.68 5.53 10.89
CA ASN A 278 34.31 5.45 9.57
C ASN A 278 35.39 4.35 9.54
N THR A 279 35.08 3.18 10.10
CA THR A 279 36.03 2.06 10.20
C THR A 279 35.36 0.76 9.78
N PHE A 280 36.03 -0.04 8.97
CA PHE A 280 35.74 -1.47 8.81
C PHE A 280 36.98 -2.27 9.23
N PHE A 281 36.81 -3.50 9.68
CA PHE A 281 37.93 -4.33 10.13
C PHE A 281 38.02 -5.68 9.42
N LEU A 282 36.95 -6.11 8.74
CA LEU A 282 36.94 -7.35 8.01
C LEU A 282 35.97 -7.27 6.81
N ILE A 283 36.45 -7.66 5.64
CA ILE A 283 35.63 -7.91 4.45
C ILE A 283 35.72 -9.40 4.14
N GLY A 284 34.58 -10.08 4.11
CA GLY A 284 34.45 -11.46 3.66
C GLY A 284 33.92 -11.52 2.24
N LEU A 285 34.58 -12.32 1.40
CA LEU A 285 34.18 -12.56 0.02
C LEU A 285 34.15 -14.06 -0.26
N LEU A 286 32.96 -14.62 -0.44
CA LEU A 286 32.78 -15.99 -0.88
C LEU A 286 32.55 -16.02 -2.39
N GLN A 287 33.50 -16.60 -3.12
CA GLN A 287 33.42 -16.86 -4.54
C GLN A 287 32.73 -18.19 -4.79
N ILE A 288 31.62 -18.16 -5.51
CA ILE A 288 30.91 -19.34 -5.97
C ILE A 288 31.21 -19.53 -7.45
N ASN A 289 31.81 -20.67 -7.80
CA ASN A 289 31.97 -21.15 -9.16
C ASN A 289 31.10 -22.40 -9.38
N SER A 290 31.04 -22.92 -10.61
CA SER A 290 30.21 -24.10 -10.93
C SER A 290 30.50 -25.32 -10.07
N ASP A 291 31.76 -25.49 -9.65
CA ASP A 291 32.24 -26.73 -9.01
C ASP A 291 32.98 -26.48 -7.69
N ASN A 292 33.31 -25.23 -7.36
CA ASN A 292 34.13 -24.86 -6.21
C ASN A 292 33.61 -23.62 -5.49
N GLU A 293 33.80 -23.61 -4.17
CA GLU A 293 33.50 -22.49 -3.28
C GLU A 293 34.82 -22.03 -2.63
N THR A 294 35.19 -20.76 -2.78
CA THR A 294 36.44 -20.23 -2.23
C THR A 294 36.15 -19.00 -1.40
N PHE A 295 36.52 -19.03 -0.12
CA PHE A 295 36.36 -17.91 0.79
C PHE A 295 37.67 -17.12 0.91
N ILE A 296 37.58 -15.82 0.66
CA ILE A 296 38.68 -14.87 0.78
C ILE A 296 38.29 -13.87 1.87
N ASN A 297 39.22 -13.56 2.78
CA ASN A 297 39.02 -12.57 3.82
C ASN A 297 40.07 -11.46 3.68
N PHE A 298 39.64 -10.23 3.95
CA PHE A 298 40.49 -9.05 3.95
C PHE A 298 40.39 -8.38 5.32
N TRP A 299 41.41 -8.60 6.15
CA TRP A 299 41.51 -8.07 7.51
C TRP A 299 42.16 -6.69 7.54
N ALA A 300 41.69 -5.79 8.40
CA ALA A 300 42.32 -4.49 8.64
C ALA A 300 42.35 -4.18 10.15
N GLY A 301 43.55 -4.24 10.74
CA GLY A 301 43.80 -3.97 12.15
C GLY A 301 43.79 -2.49 12.53
N ASN A 302 44.04 -1.60 11.57
CA ASN A 302 44.19 -0.16 11.78
C ASN A 302 43.88 0.65 10.52
N SER A 303 43.84 1.98 10.64
CA SER A 303 43.47 2.87 9.53
C SER A 303 44.42 2.81 8.31
N LYS A 304 45.69 2.46 8.49
CA LYS A 304 46.63 2.32 7.35
C LYS A 304 46.35 1.04 6.58
N GLU A 305 46.13 -0.06 7.30
CA GLU A 305 45.74 -1.34 6.71
C GLU A 305 44.40 -1.24 5.99
N GLN A 306 43.43 -0.47 6.49
CA GLN A 306 42.14 -0.29 5.82
C GLN A 306 42.25 0.16 4.36
N ILE A 307 43.20 1.04 4.03
CA ILE A 307 43.37 1.51 2.64
C ILE A 307 43.85 0.34 1.76
N ALA A 308 44.91 -0.35 2.18
CA ALA A 308 45.47 -1.48 1.44
C ALA A 308 44.47 -2.65 1.32
N THR A 309 43.76 -2.95 2.41
CA THR A 309 42.72 -3.99 2.48
C THR A 309 41.55 -3.68 1.55
N TYR A 310 41.11 -2.41 1.50
CA TYR A 310 40.07 -1.97 0.57
C TYR A 310 40.52 -2.09 -0.89
N GLU A 311 41.73 -1.64 -1.20
CA GLU A 311 42.29 -1.73 -2.56
C GLU A 311 42.44 -3.18 -3.03
N ASN A 312 42.97 -4.07 -2.17
CA ASN A 312 43.08 -5.50 -2.45
C ASN A 312 41.71 -6.14 -2.74
N PHE A 313 40.68 -5.76 -1.98
CA PHE A 313 39.31 -6.20 -2.23
C PHE A 313 38.80 -5.74 -3.61
N LEU A 314 38.97 -4.45 -3.95
CA LEU A 314 38.56 -3.93 -5.26
C LEU A 314 39.28 -4.64 -6.40
N GLN A 315 40.60 -4.87 -6.27
CA GLN A 315 41.39 -5.59 -7.25
C GLN A 315 40.90 -7.03 -7.44
N GLU A 316 40.59 -7.74 -6.36
CA GLU A 316 40.09 -9.12 -6.43
C GLU A 316 38.74 -9.20 -7.17
N VAL A 317 37.81 -8.30 -6.84
CA VAL A 317 36.48 -8.27 -7.44
C VAL A 317 36.52 -7.81 -8.91
N ARG A 318 37.53 -7.02 -9.31
CA ARG A 318 37.76 -6.57 -10.69
C ARG A 318 38.34 -7.62 -11.62
N LYS A 319 38.97 -8.68 -11.08
CA LYS A 319 39.38 -9.84 -11.88
C LYS A 319 38.19 -10.51 -12.59
N TYR A 320 36.97 -10.27 -12.10
CA TYR A 320 35.74 -10.87 -12.60
C TYR A 320 34.64 -9.81 -12.87
N PRO A 321 34.75 -9.05 -13.98
CA PRO A 321 33.97 -7.83 -14.20
C PRO A 321 32.47 -8.02 -14.46
N ASN A 322 32.00 -9.24 -14.71
CA ASN A 322 30.59 -9.54 -15.04
C ASN A 322 29.86 -10.38 -13.98
N ILE A 323 30.49 -10.63 -12.83
CA ILE A 323 29.95 -11.51 -11.80
C ILE A 323 29.09 -10.70 -10.80
N PRO A 324 27.84 -11.11 -10.53
CA PRO A 324 26.99 -10.42 -9.56
C PRO A 324 27.51 -10.58 -8.13
N ILE A 325 27.31 -9.55 -7.30
CA ILE A 325 27.79 -9.50 -5.91
C ILE A 325 26.57 -9.41 -4.98
N TYR A 326 26.24 -10.53 -4.33
CA TYR A 326 25.16 -10.58 -3.36
C TYR A 326 25.62 -10.11 -1.99
N HIS A 327 24.81 -9.29 -1.34
CA HIS A 327 25.03 -8.86 0.04
C HIS A 327 23.68 -8.77 0.78
N PHE A 328 23.70 -8.71 2.12
CA PHE A 328 22.47 -8.75 2.91
C PHE A 328 22.21 -7.47 3.70
N GLY A 329 21.32 -6.64 3.16
CA GLY A 329 20.96 -5.36 3.78
C GLY A 329 21.70 -4.19 3.14
N SER A 330 21.56 -3.00 3.71
CA SER A 330 22.18 -1.78 3.15
C SER A 330 23.55 -1.46 3.73
N PHE A 331 24.07 -2.26 4.66
CA PHE A 331 25.28 -1.91 5.40
C PHE A 331 26.52 -2.00 4.52
N ASP A 332 26.72 -3.12 3.84
CA ASP A 332 27.92 -3.39 3.03
C ASP A 332 28.08 -2.35 1.92
N GLU A 333 27.00 -2.09 1.18
CA GLU A 333 26.94 -1.07 0.13
C GLU A 333 27.32 0.32 0.66
N LYS A 334 26.84 0.69 1.87
CA LYS A 334 27.20 1.97 2.50
C LYS A 334 28.66 2.03 2.91
N VAL A 335 29.24 0.92 3.39
CA VAL A 335 30.67 0.86 3.70
C VAL A 335 31.47 1.04 2.42
N ILE A 336 31.17 0.28 1.38
CA ILE A 336 31.89 0.36 0.10
C ILE A 336 31.80 1.78 -0.49
N HIS A 337 30.61 2.37 -0.56
CA HIS A 337 30.44 3.74 -1.07
C HIS A 337 31.20 4.77 -0.23
N LYS A 338 31.08 4.70 1.11
CA LYS A 338 31.70 5.68 2.00
C LYS A 338 33.23 5.66 1.92
N PHE A 339 33.82 4.47 1.79
CA PHE A 339 35.27 4.34 1.69
C PHE A 339 35.80 4.68 0.28
N ALA A 340 35.00 4.48 -0.77
CA ALA A 340 35.29 5.01 -2.09
C ALA A 340 35.33 6.54 -2.09
N ASP A 341 34.34 7.20 -1.47
CA ASP A 341 34.34 8.66 -1.33
C ASP A 341 35.55 9.15 -0.51
N GLN A 342 35.86 8.46 0.58
CA GLN A 342 36.95 8.82 1.49
C GLN A 342 38.34 8.69 0.83
N TYR A 343 38.54 7.67 -0.01
CA TYR A 343 39.82 7.38 -0.65
C TYR A 343 39.86 7.73 -2.14
N GLN A 344 38.79 8.34 -2.68
CA GLN A 344 38.67 8.79 -4.07
C GLN A 344 38.83 7.66 -5.12
N TYR A 345 38.21 6.51 -4.87
CA TYR A 345 38.15 5.41 -5.84
C TYR A 345 36.85 5.47 -6.66
N ASP A 346 36.95 5.32 -7.98
CA ASP A 346 35.79 5.00 -8.82
C ASP A 346 35.40 3.54 -8.60
N ILE A 347 34.11 3.29 -8.38
CA ILE A 347 33.53 1.97 -8.08
C ILE A 347 32.21 1.72 -8.82
N GLU A 348 31.85 2.52 -9.84
CA GLU A 348 30.60 2.32 -10.60
C GLU A 348 30.53 0.92 -11.25
N ASP A 349 31.68 0.40 -11.69
CA ASP A 349 31.85 -0.95 -12.25
C ASP A 349 31.51 -2.07 -11.25
N ILE A 350 31.69 -1.80 -9.95
CA ILE A 350 31.43 -2.74 -8.86
C ILE A 350 30.00 -2.57 -8.34
N LEU A 351 29.57 -1.34 -8.07
CA LEU A 351 28.25 -1.04 -7.52
C LEU A 351 27.11 -1.46 -8.46
N SER A 352 27.30 -1.34 -9.77
CA SER A 352 26.32 -1.81 -10.75
C SER A 352 26.03 -3.31 -10.68
N ARG A 353 26.89 -4.09 -10.01
CA ARG A 353 26.76 -5.54 -9.80
C ARG A 353 26.20 -5.93 -8.43
N PHE A 354 26.00 -4.96 -7.53
CA PHE A 354 25.52 -5.24 -6.17
C PHE A 354 24.04 -5.61 -6.17
N ILE A 355 23.73 -6.73 -5.50
CA ILE A 355 22.36 -7.23 -5.34
C ILE A 355 22.09 -7.37 -3.85
N ASN A 356 21.32 -6.42 -3.31
CA ASN A 356 20.84 -6.49 -1.95
C ASN A 356 19.76 -7.57 -1.81
N PHE A 357 20.15 -8.74 -1.32
CA PHE A 357 19.27 -9.91 -1.27
C PHE A 357 18.11 -9.74 -0.27
N SER A 358 18.29 -8.93 0.78
CA SER A 358 17.19 -8.61 1.71
C SER A 358 16.03 -7.89 1.00
N SER A 359 16.34 -7.02 0.04
CA SER A 359 15.36 -6.32 -0.79
C SER A 359 14.69 -7.26 -1.81
N VAL A 360 15.39 -8.29 -2.26
CA VAL A 360 14.83 -9.34 -3.13
C VAL A 360 13.73 -10.12 -2.41
N LEU A 361 13.94 -10.42 -1.13
CA LEU A 361 13.00 -11.16 -0.27
C LEU A 361 11.82 -10.30 0.23
N HIS A 362 12.08 -9.03 0.54
CA HIS A 362 11.15 -8.16 1.25
C HIS A 362 9.78 -8.07 0.55
N GLY A 363 8.72 -8.41 1.30
CA GLY A 363 7.34 -8.37 0.83
C GLY A 363 6.96 -9.48 -0.18
N LYS A 364 7.89 -10.37 -0.52
CA LYS A 364 7.68 -11.50 -1.42
C LYS A 364 7.70 -12.86 -0.71
N ILE A 365 8.56 -13.01 0.30
CA ILE A 365 8.68 -14.24 1.11
C ILE A 365 8.59 -13.86 2.59
N TYR A 366 7.82 -14.62 3.35
CA TYR A 366 7.56 -14.41 4.77
C TYR A 366 8.04 -15.63 5.55
N PHE A 367 9.10 -15.45 6.32
CA PHE A 367 9.67 -16.50 7.17
C PHE A 367 8.97 -16.52 8.54
N PRO A 368 8.84 -17.69 9.19
CA PRO A 368 8.30 -17.84 10.54
C PRO A 368 9.29 -17.33 11.61
N SER A 369 9.67 -16.06 11.55
CA SER A 369 10.65 -15.43 12.44
C SER A 369 10.19 -14.04 12.89
N PHE A 370 10.57 -13.64 14.11
CA PHE A 370 10.34 -12.28 14.62
C PHE A 370 11.30 -11.24 14.03
N GLY A 371 12.29 -11.67 13.25
CA GLY A 371 13.24 -10.77 12.61
C GLY A 371 13.27 -10.92 11.09
N HIS A 372 14.00 -10.00 10.45
CA HIS A 372 14.28 -10.04 9.01
C HIS A 372 15.79 -10.06 8.71
N GLY A 373 16.63 -10.07 9.75
CA GLY A 373 18.07 -10.20 9.59
C GLY A 373 18.42 -11.59 9.10
N LEU A 374 19.62 -11.74 8.52
CA LEU A 374 20.12 -13.03 8.04
C LEU A 374 20.11 -14.08 9.17
N LYS A 375 20.47 -13.65 10.38
CA LYS A 375 20.57 -14.47 11.59
C LYS A 375 19.19 -14.89 12.12
N ASP A 376 18.13 -14.20 11.72
CA ASP A 376 16.75 -14.51 12.10
C ASP A 376 16.10 -15.52 11.13
N ILE A 377 16.50 -15.50 9.85
CA ILE A 377 15.84 -16.25 8.77
C ILE A 377 16.64 -17.47 8.31
N ALA A 378 17.97 -17.41 8.28
CA ALA A 378 18.78 -18.52 7.79
C ALA A 378 18.75 -19.77 8.71
N PRO A 379 18.58 -19.67 10.04
CA PRO A 379 18.39 -20.86 10.88
C PRO A 379 17.17 -21.70 10.48
N ILE A 380 16.11 -21.08 9.96
CA ILE A 380 14.90 -21.79 9.51
C ILE A 380 15.19 -22.72 8.34
N ILE A 381 16.22 -22.42 7.55
CA ILE A 381 16.69 -23.24 6.43
C ILE A 381 17.94 -24.07 6.78
N GLY A 382 18.29 -24.16 8.06
CA GLY A 382 19.35 -25.03 8.57
C GLY A 382 20.73 -24.39 8.76
N ALA A 383 20.88 -23.07 8.54
CA ALA A 383 22.13 -22.38 8.85
C ALA A 383 22.41 -22.37 10.37
N LYS A 384 23.69 -22.42 10.74
CA LYS A 384 24.15 -22.41 12.14
C LYS A 384 25.37 -21.52 12.24
N TRP A 385 25.54 -20.91 13.41
CA TRP A 385 26.72 -20.16 13.77
C TRP A 385 27.39 -20.81 14.97
N THR A 386 28.72 -20.79 14.97
CA THR A 386 29.53 -21.29 16.09
C THR A 386 29.51 -20.29 17.25
N MET A 387 29.43 -18.99 16.94
CA MET A 387 29.35 -17.93 17.93
C MET A 387 28.05 -17.98 18.73
N GLN A 388 28.14 -17.81 20.05
CA GLN A 388 26.95 -17.63 20.91
C GLN A 388 26.31 -16.26 20.64
N ASN A 389 24.99 -16.23 20.42
CA ASN A 389 24.22 -15.02 20.11
C ASN A 389 24.82 -14.23 18.91
N PRO A 390 24.87 -14.82 17.71
CA PRO A 390 25.50 -14.19 16.54
C PRO A 390 24.85 -12.84 16.21
N SER A 391 25.63 -11.75 16.25
CA SER A 391 25.17 -10.41 15.88
C SER A 391 26.34 -9.49 15.56
N GLY A 392 26.12 -8.50 14.69
CA GLY A 392 27.14 -7.47 14.40
C GLY A 392 27.55 -6.66 15.64
N LEU A 393 26.68 -6.59 16.65
CA LEU A 393 27.03 -5.99 17.95
C LEU A 393 28.11 -6.80 18.67
N ASN A 394 27.96 -8.12 18.72
CA ASN A 394 28.95 -9.00 19.34
C ASN A 394 30.26 -9.04 18.54
N ALA A 395 30.19 -8.97 17.20
CA ALA A 395 31.38 -8.79 16.37
C ALA A 395 32.13 -7.49 16.73
N LEU A 396 31.43 -6.38 16.98
CA LEU A 396 32.03 -5.14 17.44
C LEU A 396 32.65 -5.24 18.84
N ILE A 397 31.99 -5.94 19.78
CA ILE A 397 32.55 -6.18 21.12
C ILE A 397 33.86 -6.97 21.02
N LEU A 398 33.87 -8.05 20.23
CA LEU A 398 35.06 -8.86 20.00
C LEU A 398 36.18 -8.05 19.33
N TRP A 399 35.83 -7.23 18.35
CA TRP A 399 36.78 -6.31 17.71
C TRP A 399 37.43 -5.35 18.71
N HIS A 400 36.65 -4.78 19.63
CA HIS A 400 37.20 -3.90 20.67
C HIS A 400 38.15 -4.64 21.63
N ARG A 401 37.80 -5.87 22.04
CA ARG A 401 38.70 -6.72 22.86
C ARG A 401 39.98 -7.07 22.10
N TRP A 402 39.87 -7.31 20.79
CA TRP A 402 41.02 -7.55 19.93
C TRP A 402 41.94 -6.32 19.85
N LEU A 403 41.39 -5.10 19.73
CA LEU A 403 42.20 -3.87 19.71
C LEU A 403 42.99 -3.65 21.00
N GLU A 404 42.51 -4.14 22.14
CA GLU A 404 43.21 -4.01 23.42
C GLU A 404 44.37 -5.01 23.55
N ASN A 405 44.16 -6.26 23.12
CA ASN A 405 45.04 -7.38 23.47
C ASN A 405 45.71 -8.07 22.27
N ASN A 406 45.34 -7.72 21.03
CA ASN A 406 45.74 -8.39 19.78
C ASN A 406 45.57 -9.93 19.82
N ASP A 407 44.51 -10.40 20.49
CA ASP A 407 44.27 -11.81 20.77
C ASP A 407 44.00 -12.61 19.47
N TYR A 408 44.80 -13.65 19.23
CA TYR A 408 44.69 -14.49 18.03
C TYR A 408 43.35 -15.24 17.96
N ASP A 409 42.85 -15.75 19.10
CA ASP A 409 41.63 -16.55 19.14
C ASP A 409 40.41 -15.69 18.85
N ILE A 410 40.38 -14.44 19.34
CA ILE A 410 39.33 -13.47 19.01
C ILE A 410 39.33 -13.17 17.51
N LYS A 411 40.50 -13.00 16.90
CA LYS A 411 40.60 -12.80 15.44
C LYS A 411 40.05 -14.00 14.68
N GLN A 412 40.40 -15.23 15.08
CA GLN A 412 39.87 -16.44 14.44
C GLN A 412 38.35 -16.57 14.59
N GLN A 413 37.80 -16.20 15.76
CA GLN A 413 36.35 -16.18 15.97
C GLN A 413 35.65 -15.19 15.03
N LEU A 414 36.21 -13.98 14.82
CA LEU A 414 35.66 -12.99 13.89
C LEU A 414 35.73 -13.47 12.44
N LEU A 415 36.84 -14.08 12.02
CA LEU A 415 37.00 -14.65 10.68
C LEU A 415 35.99 -15.77 10.43
N LEU A 416 35.80 -16.66 11.42
CA LEU A 416 34.82 -17.74 11.33
C LEU A 416 33.39 -17.19 11.25
N TYR A 417 33.05 -16.20 12.08
CA TYR A 417 31.74 -15.56 12.10
C TYR A 417 31.36 -14.96 10.73
N ASN A 418 32.26 -14.15 10.16
CA ASN A 418 32.05 -13.51 8.86
C ASN A 418 31.99 -14.54 7.72
N ARG A 419 32.78 -15.63 7.81
CA ARG A 419 32.67 -16.76 6.88
C ARG A 419 31.31 -17.43 6.97
N GLU A 420 30.83 -17.76 8.17
CA GLU A 420 29.52 -18.36 8.40
C GLU A 420 28.38 -17.47 7.88
N ASP A 421 28.53 -16.15 7.97
CA ASP A 421 27.58 -15.20 7.38
C ASP A 421 27.51 -15.26 5.86
N CYS A 422 28.66 -15.32 5.19
CA CYS A 422 28.70 -15.52 3.75
C CYS A 422 28.02 -16.84 3.33
N PHE A 423 28.28 -17.93 4.05
CA PHE A 423 27.66 -19.24 3.78
C PHE A 423 26.16 -19.26 4.11
N ALA A 424 25.72 -18.58 5.16
CA ALA A 424 24.31 -18.46 5.50
C ALA A 424 23.54 -17.73 4.38
N LEU A 425 24.13 -16.66 3.83
CA LEU A 425 23.56 -15.97 2.67
C LEU A 425 23.57 -16.86 1.42
N HIS A 426 24.64 -17.62 1.18
CA HIS A 426 24.70 -18.61 0.09
C HIS A 426 23.54 -19.60 0.17
N ASN A 427 23.35 -20.22 1.34
CA ASN A 427 22.28 -21.18 1.59
C ASN A 427 20.89 -20.57 1.36
N LEU A 428 20.71 -19.30 1.73
CA LEU A 428 19.47 -18.58 1.51
C LEU A 428 19.19 -18.30 0.02
N ILE A 429 20.23 -17.94 -0.75
CA ILE A 429 20.12 -17.79 -2.22
C ILE A 429 19.75 -19.12 -2.88
N GLN A 430 20.40 -20.21 -2.47
CA GLN A 430 20.11 -21.57 -2.94
C GLN A 430 18.68 -22.00 -2.59
N PHE A 431 18.24 -21.74 -1.36
CA PHE A 431 16.88 -22.02 -0.91
C PHE A 431 15.84 -21.33 -1.82
N VAL A 432 15.99 -20.03 -2.07
CA VAL A 432 15.04 -19.28 -2.92
C VAL A 432 15.08 -19.75 -4.37
N SER A 433 16.26 -20.08 -4.89
CA SER A 433 16.43 -20.61 -6.24
C SER A 433 15.68 -21.94 -6.43
N ARG A 434 15.66 -22.78 -5.39
CA ARG A 434 14.93 -24.07 -5.35
C ARG A 434 13.43 -23.91 -5.17
N LEU A 435 12.88 -22.75 -4.81
CA LEU A 435 11.42 -22.54 -4.70
C LEU A 435 10.68 -22.69 -6.05
N LYS A 436 11.40 -22.77 -7.18
CA LYS A 436 10.80 -23.10 -8.48
C LYS A 436 10.50 -24.60 -8.63
N THR A 437 11.11 -25.45 -7.82
CA THR A 437 10.96 -26.92 -7.82
C THR A 437 10.34 -27.39 -6.50
N PRO A 438 9.44 -28.39 -6.49
CA PRO A 438 8.82 -28.86 -5.25
C PRO A 438 9.88 -29.50 -4.34
N ASN A 439 10.22 -28.82 -3.25
CA ASN A 439 11.20 -29.27 -2.26
C ASN A 439 10.49 -29.72 -0.99
N LYS A 440 10.83 -30.91 -0.46
CA LYS A 440 10.11 -31.57 0.65
C LYS A 440 10.62 -31.21 2.06
N THR A 441 11.72 -30.46 2.17
CA THR A 441 12.45 -30.31 3.45
C THR A 441 11.97 -29.16 4.34
N VAL A 442 11.29 -28.15 3.78
CA VAL A 442 10.79 -26.98 4.53
C VAL A 442 9.29 -26.83 4.27
N ASN A 443 8.52 -26.56 5.33
CA ASN A 443 7.07 -26.36 5.24
C ASN A 443 6.77 -25.01 4.55
N ILE A 444 6.56 -25.06 3.24
CA ILE A 444 6.40 -23.89 2.35
C ILE A 444 4.97 -23.87 1.80
N ASP A 445 4.35 -22.69 1.85
CA ASP A 445 3.05 -22.43 1.21
C ASP A 445 3.15 -21.28 0.20
N TYR A 446 2.42 -21.36 -0.92
CA TYR A 446 2.48 -20.40 -2.03
C TYR A 446 1.17 -19.61 -2.15
N ILE A 447 1.23 -18.30 -1.92
CA ILE A 447 0.07 -17.42 -1.98
C ILE A 447 -0.14 -16.94 -3.41
N GLY A 448 -1.35 -17.16 -3.94
CA GLY A 448 -1.74 -16.67 -5.26
C GLY A 448 -1.50 -17.63 -6.41
N ARG A 449 -0.89 -18.80 -6.16
CA ARG A 449 -1.53 -20.01 -6.69
C ARG A 449 -2.82 -20.09 -5.88
N ALA A 450 -3.97 -19.98 -6.54
CA ALA A 450 -5.21 -20.34 -5.84
C ALA A 450 -4.91 -21.69 -5.19
N CYS A 451 -5.12 -21.79 -3.89
CA CYS A 451 -5.10 -23.06 -3.20
C CYS A 451 -6.22 -23.88 -3.85
N LEU A 452 -5.92 -24.53 -4.97
CA LEU A 452 -6.68 -25.63 -5.55
C LEU A 452 -6.45 -26.90 -4.72
N GLN A 453 -5.87 -26.78 -3.52
CA GLN A 453 -5.96 -27.82 -2.51
C GLN A 453 -7.31 -27.62 -1.83
N SER A 454 -8.26 -28.35 -2.36
CA SER A 454 -9.54 -28.63 -1.76
C SER A 454 -9.56 -30.15 -1.55
N THR A 455 -10.27 -30.63 -0.52
CA THR A 455 -10.47 -32.08 -0.39
C THR A 455 -11.17 -32.62 -1.65
N GLU A 456 -11.20 -33.93 -1.84
CA GLU A 456 -11.94 -34.49 -2.98
C GLU A 456 -13.44 -34.11 -2.93
N ALA A 457 -14.01 -34.01 -1.72
CA ALA A 457 -15.38 -33.53 -1.51
C ALA A 457 -15.51 -32.03 -1.85
N GLY A 458 -14.55 -31.21 -1.41
CA GLY A 458 -14.52 -29.78 -1.71
C GLY A 458 -14.37 -29.47 -3.21
N LYS A 459 -13.60 -30.26 -3.98
CA LYS A 459 -13.53 -30.13 -5.45
C LYS A 459 -14.89 -30.35 -6.12
N ILE A 460 -15.64 -31.35 -5.67
CA ILE A 460 -17.00 -31.64 -6.15
C ILE A 460 -17.94 -30.47 -5.81
N LEU A 461 -17.82 -29.90 -4.60
CA LEU A 461 -18.58 -28.72 -4.20
C LEU A 461 -18.28 -27.52 -5.08
N HIS A 462 -17.00 -27.19 -5.28
CA HIS A 462 -16.58 -26.08 -6.12
C HIS A 462 -17.11 -26.23 -7.55
N GLY A 463 -16.97 -27.41 -8.15
CA GLY A 463 -17.50 -27.69 -9.48
C GLY A 463 -19.02 -27.55 -9.55
N THR A 464 -19.74 -28.00 -8.52
CA THR A 464 -21.20 -27.89 -8.47
C THR A 464 -21.66 -26.43 -8.32
N PHE A 465 -21.07 -25.68 -7.40
CA PHE A 465 -21.41 -24.27 -7.18
C PHE A 465 -21.05 -23.39 -8.37
N ASP A 466 -19.88 -23.62 -9.00
CA ASP A 466 -19.51 -22.93 -10.24
C ASP A 466 -20.49 -23.21 -11.37
N ASN A 467 -20.99 -24.45 -11.48
CA ASN A 467 -22.00 -24.79 -12.48
C ASN A 467 -23.33 -24.07 -12.19
N ILE A 468 -23.82 -24.07 -10.95
CA ILE A 468 -25.06 -23.37 -10.58
C ILE A 468 -24.96 -21.86 -10.91
N VAL A 469 -23.83 -21.23 -10.57
CA VAL A 469 -23.59 -19.81 -10.89
C VAL A 469 -23.49 -19.58 -12.40
N LYS A 470 -22.83 -20.47 -13.15
CA LYS A 470 -22.78 -20.39 -14.62
C LYS A 470 -24.16 -20.51 -15.26
N TYR A 471 -25.02 -21.40 -14.78
CA TYR A 471 -26.39 -21.54 -15.26
C TYR A 471 -27.23 -20.29 -14.99
N ALA A 472 -27.08 -19.67 -13.81
CA ALA A 472 -27.69 -18.37 -13.52
C ALA A 472 -27.26 -17.26 -14.51
N HIS A 473 -26.08 -17.40 -15.13
CA HIS A 473 -25.59 -16.50 -16.17
C HIS A 473 -25.85 -16.97 -17.62
N ALA A 474 -26.33 -18.20 -17.84
CA ALA A 474 -26.43 -18.79 -19.18
C ALA A 474 -27.56 -18.16 -20.03
N ASP A 475 -28.71 -17.82 -19.42
CA ASP A 475 -29.78 -17.09 -20.12
C ASP A 475 -29.36 -15.67 -20.52
N TYR A 476 -28.40 -15.07 -19.79
CA TYR A 476 -27.82 -13.77 -20.10
C TYR A 476 -26.90 -13.80 -21.33
N ASN A 477 -26.30 -14.96 -21.65
CA ASN A 477 -25.38 -15.12 -22.77
C ASN A 477 -26.08 -15.54 -24.08
N ARG A 478 -27.33 -16.02 -24.05
CA ARG A 478 -28.10 -16.42 -25.25
C ARG A 478 -28.36 -15.26 -26.23
N HIS A 479 -28.30 -14.01 -25.76
CA HIS A 479 -28.57 -12.81 -26.58
C HIS A 479 -27.31 -12.05 -27.05
N LYS A 480 -26.10 -12.59 -26.79
CA LYS A 480 -24.86 -12.00 -27.29
C LYS A 480 -24.36 -12.79 -28.48
N ILE A 481 -24.44 -12.19 -29.65
CA ILE A 481 -23.68 -12.63 -30.83
C ILE A 481 -22.20 -12.58 -30.45
N SER A 482 -21.56 -13.76 -30.32
CA SER A 482 -20.13 -13.88 -30.11
C SER A 482 -19.44 -14.14 -31.45
N PHE A 483 -18.72 -13.14 -31.95
CA PHE A 483 -17.69 -13.39 -32.96
C PHE A 483 -16.44 -13.91 -32.24
N ARG A 484 -15.91 -15.02 -32.77
CA ARG A 484 -14.81 -15.82 -32.25
C ARG A 484 -13.68 -14.97 -31.66
N GLY A 485 -13.16 -15.45 -30.54
CA GLY A 485 -11.99 -14.87 -29.88
C GLY A 485 -10.74 -15.17 -30.68
N ASP A 486 -9.91 -14.13 -30.85
CA ASP A 486 -8.48 -14.29 -31.07
C ASP A 486 -7.74 -13.21 -30.27
N ASN A 487 -6.71 -13.66 -29.57
CA ASN A 487 -5.76 -12.83 -28.85
C ASN A 487 -4.90 -12.07 -29.86
N ILE A 488 -5.04 -10.74 -29.91
CA ILE A 488 -4.08 -9.87 -30.60
C ILE A 488 -3.47 -8.92 -29.56
N PRO A 489 -2.13 -8.84 -29.44
CA PRO A 489 -1.48 -7.94 -28.51
C PRO A 489 -1.71 -6.47 -28.91
N GLN A 490 -2.22 -5.67 -27.98
CA GLN A 490 -2.37 -4.22 -28.16
C GLN A 490 -1.00 -3.53 -28.10
N SER A 491 -0.46 -3.20 -29.27
CA SER A 491 0.61 -2.21 -29.38
C SER A 491 0.06 -0.81 -29.09
N LYS A 492 0.78 -0.04 -28.28
CA LYS A 492 0.48 1.38 -28.06
C LYS A 492 0.85 2.16 -29.33
N ILE A 493 -0.13 2.37 -30.20
CA ILE A 493 0.01 3.30 -31.32
C ILE A 493 -0.26 4.71 -30.79
N SER A 494 0.80 5.52 -30.71
CA SER A 494 0.69 6.96 -30.56
C SER A 494 0.19 7.54 -31.90
N TYR A 495 -0.99 8.17 -31.89
CA TYR A 495 -1.56 8.82 -33.07
C TYR A 495 -1.19 10.30 -33.08
N GLU A 496 -0.33 10.69 -34.00
CA GLU A 496 -0.16 12.09 -34.40
C GLU A 496 -1.46 12.61 -35.03
N ILE A 497 -1.98 13.70 -34.47
CA ILE A 497 -3.15 14.39 -35.00
C ILE A 497 -2.71 15.16 -36.26
N ARG A 498 -2.79 14.51 -37.43
CA ARG A 498 -2.74 15.24 -38.71
C ARG A 498 -3.97 16.13 -38.82
N LYS A 499 -3.78 17.44 -39.02
CA LYS A 499 -4.85 18.38 -39.37
C LYS A 499 -5.46 17.96 -40.72
N ARG A 500 -6.59 17.23 -40.67
CA ARG A 500 -7.34 16.83 -41.87
C ARG A 500 -8.22 17.99 -42.34
N ILE A 501 -8.18 18.26 -43.65
CA ILE A 501 -9.08 19.19 -44.35
C ILE A 501 -10.43 18.49 -44.47
N PHE A 502 -11.49 19.03 -43.85
CA PHE A 502 -12.84 18.47 -43.96
C PHE A 502 -13.48 18.92 -45.28
N PRO A 503 -14.00 18.00 -46.11
CA PRO A 503 -14.71 18.36 -47.33
C PRO A 503 -16.02 19.09 -47.01
N VAL A 504 -16.37 20.09 -47.82
CA VAL A 504 -17.61 20.85 -47.69
C VAL A 504 -18.82 19.93 -47.88
N LEU A 505 -19.72 19.88 -46.90
CA LEU A 505 -20.93 19.04 -46.97
C LEU A 505 -21.89 19.54 -48.05
N HIS A 506 -21.96 18.84 -49.18
CA HIS A 506 -22.91 19.12 -50.26
C HIS A 506 -24.33 18.64 -49.90
N PRO A 507 -25.37 19.46 -50.13
CA PRO A 507 -26.74 19.10 -49.78
C PRO A 507 -27.29 18.02 -50.72
N ASN A 508 -27.76 16.92 -50.16
CA ASN A 508 -28.45 15.85 -50.89
C ASN A 508 -29.89 16.26 -51.25
N LYS A 509 -30.53 17.10 -50.43
CA LYS A 509 -31.90 17.56 -50.61
C LYS A 509 -32.01 19.05 -50.32
N ILE A 510 -32.73 19.80 -51.16
CA ILE A 510 -33.01 21.22 -50.95
C ILE A 510 -34.51 21.40 -50.73
N ILE A 511 -34.90 22.07 -49.65
CA ILE A 511 -36.30 22.34 -49.31
C ILE A 511 -36.51 23.85 -49.24
N TYR A 512 -37.45 24.36 -50.02
CA TYR A 512 -37.84 25.76 -49.98
C TYR A 512 -38.90 25.98 -48.91
N VAL A 513 -38.60 26.82 -47.91
CA VAL A 513 -39.53 27.12 -46.83
C VAL A 513 -40.31 28.40 -47.10
N ARG A 514 -41.57 28.41 -46.68
CA ARG A 514 -42.45 29.56 -46.85
C ARG A 514 -41.91 30.75 -46.04
N ARG A 515 -41.86 31.92 -46.68
CA ARG A 515 -41.50 33.19 -46.02
C ARG A 515 -42.53 33.56 -44.96
N ARG A 516 -42.11 34.37 -43.99
CA ARG A 516 -43.05 35.02 -43.07
C ARG A 516 -43.94 36.00 -43.85
N LEU A 517 -45.24 36.04 -43.48
CA LEU A 517 -46.22 36.95 -44.09
C LEU A 517 -46.58 38.12 -43.17
N LYS A 518 -46.30 38.01 -41.87
CA LYS A 518 -46.53 39.05 -40.86
C LYS A 518 -45.23 39.37 -40.14
N CYS A 519 -45.03 40.63 -39.80
CA CYS A 519 -43.94 41.05 -38.92
C CYS A 519 -44.17 40.53 -37.50
N PRO A 520 -43.18 39.92 -36.81
CA PRO A 520 -43.34 39.47 -35.42
C PRO A 520 -43.41 40.63 -34.42
N ARG A 521 -42.96 41.85 -34.80
CA ARG A 521 -42.92 43.02 -33.90
C ARG A 521 -44.09 43.99 -34.08
N CYS A 522 -44.54 44.23 -35.31
CA CYS A 522 -45.65 45.17 -35.61
C CYS A 522 -46.88 44.50 -36.24
N HIS A 523 -46.89 43.16 -36.35
CA HIS A 523 -48.00 42.31 -36.82
C HIS A 523 -48.60 42.59 -38.21
N ARG A 524 -48.11 43.62 -38.93
CA ARG A 524 -48.58 44.02 -40.26
C ARG A 524 -48.19 42.99 -41.33
N LYS A 525 -49.07 42.81 -42.33
CA LYS A 525 -48.82 41.96 -43.51
C LYS A 525 -47.72 42.57 -44.37
N ILE A 526 -46.74 41.76 -44.79
CA ILE A 526 -45.61 42.18 -45.61
C ILE A 526 -45.69 41.53 -46.98
N ASN A 527 -45.97 42.33 -48.01
CA ASN A 527 -46.28 41.81 -49.34
C ASN A 527 -45.05 41.53 -50.21
N LEU A 528 -43.92 42.19 -49.97
CA LEU A 528 -42.73 42.06 -50.82
C LEU A 528 -41.63 41.18 -50.19
N PRO A 529 -41.19 40.10 -50.86
CA PRO A 529 -40.01 39.34 -50.46
C PRO A 529 -38.73 40.15 -50.71
N ASN A 530 -37.72 40.01 -49.85
CA ASN A 530 -36.40 40.59 -50.07
C ASN A 530 -35.51 39.63 -50.90
N LYS A 531 -34.49 40.17 -51.59
CA LYS A 531 -33.44 39.37 -52.24
C LYS A 531 -32.57 38.59 -51.24
N LYS A 532 -32.48 39.03 -49.97
CA LYS A 532 -31.73 38.32 -48.92
C LYS A 532 -32.40 36.99 -48.56
N LYS A 533 -31.67 35.88 -48.72
CA LYS A 533 -32.13 34.53 -48.32
C LYS A 533 -31.59 34.15 -46.94
N ALA A 534 -32.35 33.33 -46.22
CA ALA A 534 -31.90 32.60 -45.05
C ALA A 534 -31.72 31.13 -45.44
N THR A 535 -30.70 30.49 -44.88
CA THR A 535 -30.41 29.08 -45.12
C THR A 535 -30.11 28.36 -43.81
N ALA A 536 -30.58 27.12 -43.68
CA ALA A 536 -30.19 26.20 -42.61
C ALA A 536 -29.87 24.83 -43.22
N GLN A 537 -28.99 24.06 -42.58
CA GLN A 537 -28.67 22.70 -42.99
C GLN A 537 -28.91 21.76 -41.81
N VAL A 538 -29.49 20.59 -42.12
CA VAL A 538 -29.67 19.49 -41.18
C VAL A 538 -28.93 18.27 -41.73
N VAL A 539 -28.06 17.69 -40.91
CA VAL A 539 -27.32 16.47 -41.22
C VAL A 539 -27.95 15.30 -40.46
N ASP A 540 -28.36 14.27 -41.16
CA ASP A 540 -29.00 13.09 -40.57
C ASP A 540 -28.44 11.78 -41.15
N LEU A 541 -28.79 10.66 -40.52
CA LEU A 541 -28.57 9.31 -41.03
C LEU A 541 -29.91 8.67 -41.37
N THR A 542 -30.00 8.09 -42.56
CA THR A 542 -31.17 7.31 -42.98
C THR A 542 -30.82 5.84 -43.06
N PHE A 543 -31.65 4.99 -42.46
CA PHE A 543 -31.48 3.55 -42.41
C PHE A 543 -32.37 2.90 -43.46
N GLY A 544 -31.76 2.21 -44.41
CA GLY A 544 -32.45 1.40 -45.41
C GLY A 544 -32.10 -0.08 -45.27
N LYS A 545 -32.77 -0.94 -46.06
CA LYS A 545 -32.50 -2.39 -46.06
C LYS A 545 -31.05 -2.76 -46.38
N GLN A 546 -30.37 -1.94 -47.17
CA GLN A 546 -29.00 -2.18 -47.65
C GLN A 546 -27.92 -1.42 -46.85
N GLY A 547 -28.30 -0.72 -45.78
CA GLY A 547 -27.35 -0.03 -44.91
C GLY A 547 -27.76 1.36 -44.48
N CYS A 548 -26.80 2.07 -43.88
CA CYS A 548 -26.96 3.42 -43.35
C CYS A 548 -26.27 4.43 -44.27
N ARG A 549 -26.97 5.52 -44.63
CA ARG A 549 -26.41 6.59 -45.46
C ARG A 549 -26.63 7.96 -44.84
N ARG A 550 -25.66 8.85 -45.03
CA ARG A 550 -25.75 10.27 -44.66
C ARG A 550 -26.73 11.01 -45.57
N LEU A 551 -27.58 11.84 -44.97
CA LEU A 551 -28.50 12.75 -45.64
C LEU A 551 -28.27 14.19 -45.16
N VAL A 552 -27.87 15.08 -46.07
CA VAL A 552 -27.76 16.52 -45.81
C VAL A 552 -28.94 17.25 -46.45
N THR A 553 -29.83 17.83 -45.65
CA THR A 553 -30.98 18.60 -46.12
C THR A 553 -30.74 20.10 -45.92
N LYS A 554 -30.75 20.89 -46.99
CA LYS A 554 -30.61 22.35 -46.97
C LYS A 554 -31.95 23.03 -47.12
N TYR A 555 -32.35 23.80 -46.12
CA TYR A 555 -33.55 24.61 -46.12
C TYR A 555 -33.21 26.02 -46.60
N ILE A 556 -33.97 26.54 -47.56
CA ILE A 556 -33.77 27.88 -48.13
C ILE A 556 -35.09 28.64 -48.08
N GLY A 557 -35.08 29.88 -47.58
CA GLY A 557 -36.25 30.74 -47.67
C GLY A 557 -35.92 32.22 -47.63
N SER A 558 -36.77 33.05 -48.21
CA SER A 558 -36.52 34.49 -48.32
C SER A 558 -36.72 35.19 -46.98
N LYS A 559 -35.76 36.05 -46.60
CA LYS A 559 -35.93 36.98 -45.48
C LYS A 559 -36.92 38.06 -45.89
N ILE A 560 -37.66 38.56 -44.92
CA ILE A 560 -38.50 39.75 -45.11
C ILE A 560 -37.87 40.93 -44.39
N ARG A 561 -37.90 42.11 -45.00
CA ARG A 561 -37.60 43.37 -44.31
C ARG A 561 -38.92 44.05 -44.01
N CYS A 562 -39.14 44.38 -42.75
CA CYS A 562 -40.29 45.12 -42.30
C CYS A 562 -40.15 46.60 -42.67
N PRO A 563 -41.12 47.24 -43.36
CA PRO A 563 -40.99 48.65 -43.75
C PRO A 563 -41.07 49.61 -42.56
N ILE A 564 -41.79 49.24 -41.50
CA ILE A 564 -41.99 50.06 -40.29
C ILE A 564 -40.81 49.87 -39.33
N CYS A 565 -40.61 48.64 -38.90
CA CYS A 565 -39.59 48.30 -37.92
C CYS A 565 -38.18 48.17 -38.51
N ARG A 566 -38.04 48.27 -39.83
CA ARG A 566 -36.78 48.27 -40.62
C ARG A 566 -35.89 47.02 -40.47
N GLU A 567 -36.26 46.09 -39.58
CA GLU A 567 -35.57 44.83 -39.28
C GLU A 567 -35.83 43.71 -40.30
N TYR A 568 -34.90 42.75 -40.32
CA TYR A 568 -34.97 41.53 -41.13
C TYR A 568 -35.42 40.32 -40.32
N TYR A 569 -36.39 39.58 -40.86
CA TYR A 569 -36.88 38.34 -40.24
C TYR A 569 -36.72 37.14 -41.16
N SER A 570 -36.10 36.08 -40.64
CA SER A 570 -36.00 34.79 -41.30
C SER A 570 -37.33 34.01 -41.23
N PRO A 571 -37.58 33.07 -42.16
CA PRO A 571 -38.69 32.14 -42.09
C PRO A 571 -38.78 31.42 -40.74
N VAL A 572 -40.00 31.18 -40.23
CA VAL A 572 -40.26 30.47 -38.95
C VAL A 572 -39.56 29.11 -38.96
N ALA A 573 -39.78 28.32 -40.00
CA ALA A 573 -39.20 26.98 -40.13
C ALA A 573 -37.66 26.96 -40.05
N ILE A 574 -36.97 27.97 -40.60
CA ILE A 574 -35.50 28.06 -40.48
C ILE A 574 -35.08 28.43 -39.06
N ILE A 575 -35.82 29.31 -38.39
CA ILE A 575 -35.55 29.68 -37.00
C ILE A 575 -35.73 28.47 -36.08
N ASP A 576 -36.79 27.69 -36.27
CA ASP A 576 -37.07 26.51 -35.44
C ASP A 576 -36.03 25.41 -35.66
N LEU A 577 -35.60 25.19 -36.90
CA LEU A 577 -34.50 24.26 -37.21
C LEU A 577 -33.18 24.67 -36.56
N LEU A 578 -32.85 25.97 -36.56
CA LEU A 578 -31.63 26.45 -35.91
C LEU A 578 -31.70 26.36 -34.37
N LYS A 579 -32.91 26.36 -33.79
CA LYS A 579 -33.12 26.17 -32.34
C LYS A 579 -33.08 24.71 -31.92
N ASN A 580 -33.61 23.80 -32.74
CA ASN A 580 -33.87 22.41 -32.35
C ASN A 580 -32.73 21.42 -32.65
N SER A 581 -31.60 21.89 -33.21
CA SER A 581 -30.36 21.15 -33.58
C SER A 581 -30.14 21.08 -35.09
N GLN A 582 -28.87 21.19 -35.52
CA GLN A 582 -28.44 20.98 -36.90
C GLN A 582 -28.36 19.49 -37.30
N TYR A 583 -28.76 18.59 -36.39
CA TYR A 583 -28.65 17.15 -36.57
C TYR A 583 -30.02 16.49 -36.46
N GLY A 584 -30.30 15.55 -37.37
CA GLY A 584 -31.56 14.81 -37.39
C GLY A 584 -31.60 13.64 -36.42
N ALA A 585 -32.81 13.08 -36.23
CA ALA A 585 -33.08 12.07 -35.21
C ALA A 585 -32.37 10.74 -35.46
N GLY A 586 -32.16 10.35 -36.73
CA GLY A 586 -31.47 9.11 -37.07
C GLY A 586 -29.99 9.13 -36.67
N LEU A 587 -29.30 10.25 -36.91
CA LEU A 587 -27.92 10.45 -36.47
C LEU A 587 -27.80 10.47 -34.95
N VAL A 588 -28.75 11.12 -34.26
CA VAL A 588 -28.80 11.13 -32.79
C VAL A 588 -28.95 9.70 -32.27
N ALA A 589 -29.94 8.95 -32.76
CA ALA A 589 -30.19 7.57 -32.36
C ALA A 589 -28.98 6.66 -32.61
N TRP A 590 -28.32 6.80 -33.76
CA TRP A 590 -27.07 6.08 -34.07
C TRP A 590 -25.96 6.36 -33.05
N THR A 591 -25.77 7.64 -32.72
CA THR A 591 -24.75 8.08 -31.77
C THR A 591 -25.04 7.53 -30.36
N ILE A 592 -26.30 7.54 -29.94
CA ILE A 592 -26.72 6.94 -28.67
C ILE A 592 -26.51 5.42 -28.67
N ASN A 593 -26.84 4.72 -29.75
CA ASN A 593 -26.59 3.28 -29.88
C ASN A 593 -25.09 2.96 -29.74
N GLN A 594 -24.23 3.70 -30.45
CA GLN A 594 -22.78 3.52 -30.33
C GLN A 594 -22.29 3.74 -28.90
N ARG A 595 -22.84 4.73 -28.20
CA ARG A 595 -22.45 5.03 -26.82
C ARG A 595 -22.95 4.01 -25.80
N ILE A 596 -24.23 3.66 -25.85
CA ILE A 596 -24.90 2.90 -24.80
C ILE A 596 -24.83 1.40 -25.08
N VAL A 597 -25.14 0.98 -26.31
CA VAL A 597 -25.19 -0.45 -26.69
C VAL A 597 -23.79 -0.95 -27.03
N LEU A 598 -23.06 -0.23 -27.88
CA LEU A 598 -21.71 -0.64 -28.31
C LEU A 598 -20.60 -0.20 -27.34
N ARG A 599 -20.93 0.62 -26.33
CA ARG A 599 -20.02 1.10 -25.28
C ARG A 599 -18.76 1.80 -25.82
N MET A 600 -18.88 2.49 -26.95
CA MET A 600 -17.75 3.18 -27.56
C MET A 600 -17.37 4.46 -26.78
N PRO A 601 -16.06 4.75 -26.60
CA PRO A 601 -15.64 6.02 -26.02
C PRO A 601 -15.96 7.18 -26.98
N TYR A 602 -16.18 8.38 -26.42
CA TYR A 602 -16.60 9.56 -27.20
C TYR A 602 -15.67 9.88 -28.39
N SER A 603 -14.35 9.71 -28.22
CA SER A 603 -13.39 9.89 -29.30
C SER A 603 -13.57 8.90 -30.44
N ALA A 604 -13.84 7.63 -30.14
CA ALA A 604 -14.07 6.60 -31.16
C ALA A 604 -15.38 6.84 -31.92
N ILE A 605 -16.42 7.34 -31.23
CA ILE A 605 -17.67 7.76 -31.87
C ILE A 605 -17.41 8.92 -32.83
N CYS A 606 -16.73 9.98 -32.38
CA CYS A 606 -16.34 11.10 -33.23
C CYS A 606 -15.53 10.63 -34.46
N GLN A 607 -14.59 9.71 -34.26
CA GLN A 607 -13.77 9.15 -35.33
C GLN A 607 -14.61 8.32 -36.30
N SER A 608 -15.48 7.43 -35.81
CA SER A 608 -16.38 6.61 -36.62
C SER A 608 -17.30 7.47 -37.50
N LEU A 609 -17.91 8.52 -36.92
CA LEU A 609 -18.75 9.46 -37.66
C LEU A 609 -17.96 10.23 -38.74
N SER A 610 -16.73 10.60 -38.44
CA SER A 610 -15.83 11.29 -39.36
C SER A 610 -15.38 10.39 -40.51
N GLU A 611 -14.98 9.16 -40.23
CA GLU A 611 -14.41 8.25 -41.24
C GLU A 611 -15.48 7.60 -42.10
N MET A 612 -16.58 7.13 -41.50
CA MET A 612 -17.62 6.41 -42.24
C MET A 612 -18.60 7.34 -42.95
N TYR A 613 -18.88 8.50 -42.36
CA TYR A 613 -19.93 9.39 -42.83
C TYR A 613 -19.42 10.81 -43.14
N ALA A 614 -18.12 11.11 -42.96
CA ALA A 614 -17.57 12.46 -43.12
C ALA A 614 -18.36 13.51 -42.33
N ILE A 615 -18.81 13.15 -41.12
CA ILE A 615 -19.51 14.04 -40.18
C ILE A 615 -18.51 14.40 -39.07
N SER A 616 -18.10 15.67 -39.04
CA SER A 616 -17.26 16.19 -37.96
C SER A 616 -18.13 16.64 -36.79
N MET A 617 -17.91 16.06 -35.61
CA MET A 617 -18.70 16.34 -34.42
C MET A 617 -17.82 16.42 -33.18
N SER A 618 -18.09 17.41 -32.32
CA SER A 618 -17.41 17.54 -31.03
C SER A 618 -17.94 16.54 -30.01
N LYS A 619 -17.10 16.17 -29.03
CA LYS A 619 -17.54 15.36 -27.87
C LYS A 619 -18.68 16.04 -27.11
N THR A 620 -18.67 17.37 -27.01
CA THR A 620 -19.72 18.17 -26.35
C THR A 620 -21.08 17.98 -27.02
N THR A 621 -21.11 17.92 -28.35
CA THR A 621 -22.35 17.67 -29.10
C THR A 621 -22.93 16.30 -28.76
N ILE A 622 -22.09 15.26 -28.66
CA ILE A 622 -22.52 13.92 -28.26
C ILE A 622 -23.08 13.94 -26.83
N CYS A 623 -22.41 14.62 -25.90
CA CYS A 623 -22.92 14.79 -24.53
C CYS A 623 -24.31 15.46 -24.52
N ASN A 624 -24.53 16.47 -25.37
CA ASN A 624 -25.82 17.13 -25.49
C ASN A 624 -26.89 16.19 -26.05
N PHE A 625 -26.57 15.35 -27.03
CA PHE A 625 -27.49 14.32 -27.52
C PHE A 625 -27.93 13.36 -26.42
N ILE A 626 -27.00 12.92 -25.57
CA ILE A 626 -27.31 12.03 -24.44
C ILE A 626 -28.25 12.73 -23.46
N LYS A 627 -28.00 14.00 -23.12
CA LYS A 627 -28.88 14.79 -22.24
C LYS A 627 -30.29 14.95 -22.83
N SER A 628 -30.38 15.30 -24.11
CA SER A 628 -31.68 15.43 -24.80
C SER A 628 -32.44 14.10 -24.86
N CYS A 629 -31.73 12.99 -25.13
CA CYS A 629 -32.31 11.66 -25.17
C CYS A 629 -32.80 11.23 -23.77
N ALA A 630 -32.01 11.48 -22.72
CA ALA A 630 -32.41 11.21 -21.34
C ALA A 630 -33.73 11.92 -20.98
N LYS A 631 -33.86 13.21 -21.36
CA LYS A 631 -35.09 13.98 -21.14
C LYS A 631 -36.31 13.39 -21.86
N LEU A 632 -36.13 12.86 -23.08
CA LEU A 632 -37.21 12.21 -23.83
C LEU A 632 -37.69 10.91 -23.19
N HIS A 633 -36.84 10.26 -22.37
CA HIS A 633 -37.14 8.98 -21.72
C HIS A 633 -37.57 9.10 -20.25
N GLU A 634 -37.82 10.31 -19.74
CA GLU A 634 -38.34 10.51 -18.37
C GLU A 634 -39.67 9.77 -18.11
N ASP A 635 -40.57 9.74 -19.11
CA ASP A 635 -41.81 8.95 -19.02
C ASP A 635 -41.52 7.44 -18.97
N THR A 636 -40.49 6.98 -19.69
CA THR A 636 -40.08 5.57 -19.69
C THR A 636 -39.55 5.15 -18.32
N GLU A 637 -38.73 5.98 -17.70
CA GLU A 637 -38.23 5.76 -16.34
C GLU A 637 -39.38 5.66 -15.32
N ARG A 638 -40.36 6.57 -15.39
CA ARG A 638 -41.55 6.53 -14.53
C ARG A 638 -42.36 5.25 -14.71
N ASN A 639 -42.53 4.79 -15.95
CA ASN A 639 -43.23 3.54 -16.23
C ASN A 639 -42.47 2.30 -15.70
N ILE A 640 -41.15 2.30 -15.79
CA ILE A 640 -40.30 1.24 -15.21
C ILE A 640 -40.47 1.20 -13.69
N ILE A 641 -40.39 2.35 -13.01
CA ILE A 641 -40.60 2.42 -11.55
C ILE A 641 -41.98 1.90 -11.17
N SER A 642 -43.03 2.31 -11.90
CA SER A 642 -44.39 1.81 -11.66
C SER A 642 -44.49 0.29 -11.82
N SER A 643 -43.85 -0.28 -12.85
CA SER A 643 -43.84 -1.72 -13.08
C SER A 643 -43.08 -2.50 -11.99
N LEU A 644 -42.01 -1.92 -11.44
CA LEU A 644 -41.27 -2.52 -10.33
C LEU A 644 -42.13 -2.57 -9.06
N ARG A 645 -42.88 -1.50 -8.76
CA ARG A 645 -43.75 -1.40 -7.58
C ARG A 645 -44.91 -2.41 -7.58
N THR A 646 -45.42 -2.79 -8.75
CA THR A 646 -46.51 -3.77 -8.88
C THR A 646 -46.01 -5.19 -9.16
N SER A 647 -44.70 -5.43 -9.11
CA SER A 647 -44.11 -6.74 -9.39
C SER A 647 -44.28 -7.68 -8.21
N SER A 648 -44.37 -8.99 -8.47
CA SER A 648 -44.37 -10.01 -7.40
C SER A 648 -43.01 -10.13 -6.71
N PHE A 649 -41.92 -9.79 -7.39
CA PHE A 649 -40.57 -9.75 -6.85
C PHE A 649 -39.73 -8.64 -7.49
N VAL A 650 -38.73 -8.15 -6.75
CA VAL A 650 -37.73 -7.21 -7.26
C VAL A 650 -36.36 -7.62 -6.73
N HIS A 651 -35.41 -7.81 -7.64
CA HIS A 651 -33.99 -7.90 -7.29
C HIS A 651 -33.41 -6.50 -7.11
N VAL A 652 -32.61 -6.33 -6.06
CA VAL A 652 -31.86 -5.11 -5.80
C VAL A 652 -30.39 -5.44 -5.52
N ASP A 653 -29.49 -4.64 -6.09
CA ASP A 653 -28.04 -4.75 -5.90
C ASP A 653 -27.39 -3.36 -6.04
N GLU A 654 -26.19 -3.19 -5.51
CA GLU A 654 -25.46 -1.94 -5.59
C GLU A 654 -23.98 -2.13 -5.91
N THR A 655 -23.46 -1.27 -6.78
CA THR A 655 -22.06 -1.32 -7.18
C THR A 655 -21.37 0.04 -7.02
N GLN A 656 -20.16 0.02 -6.47
CA GLN A 656 -19.35 1.23 -6.33
C GLN A 656 -18.73 1.60 -7.67
N ILE A 657 -18.87 2.86 -8.06
CA ILE A 657 -18.21 3.44 -9.22
C ILE A 657 -17.33 4.61 -8.81
N ASN A 658 -16.21 4.82 -9.51
CA ASN A 658 -15.36 5.98 -9.31
C ASN A 658 -15.57 6.95 -10.47
N ILE A 659 -16.03 8.17 -10.17
CA ILE A 659 -16.18 9.25 -11.13
C ILE A 659 -15.26 10.38 -10.68
N GLU A 660 -14.24 10.67 -11.49
CA GLU A 660 -13.28 11.76 -11.25
C GLU A 660 -12.62 11.72 -9.86
N GLY A 661 -12.33 10.52 -9.35
CA GLY A 661 -11.69 10.31 -8.04
C GLY A 661 -12.67 10.23 -6.87
N ILE A 662 -13.96 10.51 -7.08
CA ILE A 662 -15.00 10.41 -6.06
C ILE A 662 -15.72 9.07 -6.21
N ASN A 663 -15.81 8.32 -5.12
CA ASN A 663 -16.58 7.07 -5.08
C ASN A 663 -18.07 7.39 -4.94
N GLN A 664 -18.87 6.84 -5.83
CA GLN A 664 -20.33 6.93 -5.87
C GLN A 664 -20.90 5.50 -6.01
N TYR A 665 -22.21 5.37 -5.86
CA TYR A 665 -22.90 4.08 -5.94
C TYR A 665 -23.95 4.09 -7.04
N VAL A 666 -24.07 2.97 -7.76
CA VAL A 666 -25.16 2.72 -8.69
C VAL A 666 -25.98 1.55 -8.15
N TRP A 667 -27.23 1.84 -7.87
CA TRP A 667 -28.24 0.88 -7.45
C TRP A 667 -28.94 0.32 -8.68
N VAL A 668 -29.16 -0.98 -8.68
CA VAL A 668 -29.82 -1.72 -9.76
C VAL A 668 -31.07 -2.34 -9.20
N PHE A 669 -32.20 -2.11 -9.87
CA PHE A 669 -33.47 -2.77 -9.56
C PHE A 669 -33.96 -3.52 -10.79
N THR A 670 -34.43 -4.75 -10.63
CA THR A 670 -35.00 -5.51 -11.74
C THR A 670 -36.07 -6.50 -11.31
N ASN A 671 -37.11 -6.64 -12.12
CA ASN A 671 -38.11 -7.71 -12.02
C ASN A 671 -37.93 -8.78 -13.12
N GLY A 672 -36.76 -8.81 -13.77
CA GLY A 672 -36.44 -9.70 -14.90
C GLY A 672 -36.83 -9.13 -16.28
N ASN A 673 -37.83 -8.26 -16.34
CA ASN A 673 -38.28 -7.63 -17.60
C ASN A 673 -37.74 -6.20 -17.76
N PHE A 674 -37.75 -5.43 -16.67
CA PHE A 674 -37.28 -4.05 -16.64
C PHE A 674 -36.11 -3.89 -15.67
N VAL A 675 -35.17 -3.03 -16.02
CA VAL A 675 -34.01 -2.70 -15.18
C VAL A 675 -33.95 -1.19 -14.98
N LEU A 676 -33.79 -0.78 -13.72
CA LEU A 676 -33.60 0.62 -13.32
C LEU A 676 -32.21 0.77 -12.70
N PHE A 677 -31.48 1.80 -13.13
CA PHE A 677 -30.19 2.17 -12.56
C PHE A 677 -30.29 3.55 -11.91
N LEU A 678 -30.05 3.64 -10.59
CA LEU A 678 -30.08 4.90 -9.85
C LEU A 678 -28.71 5.21 -9.27
N LYS A 679 -28.25 6.45 -9.43
CA LYS A 679 -26.94 6.89 -8.93
C LYS A 679 -27.10 7.66 -7.62
N THR A 680 -26.33 7.32 -6.61
CA THR A 680 -26.26 8.03 -5.32
C THR A 680 -24.82 8.33 -4.94
N GLU A 681 -24.61 9.35 -4.10
CA GLU A 681 -23.28 9.68 -3.57
C GLU A 681 -22.88 8.75 -2.42
N THR A 682 -23.87 8.31 -1.63
CA THR A 682 -23.69 7.41 -0.49
C THR A 682 -24.28 6.03 -0.76
N ARG A 683 -23.85 5.02 -0.01
CA ARG A 683 -24.45 3.67 0.03
C ARG A 683 -25.62 3.61 1.02
N ASP A 684 -26.46 4.63 1.05
CA ASP A 684 -27.62 4.69 1.92
C ASP A 684 -28.80 3.93 1.28
N ALA A 685 -29.34 2.96 2.02
CA ALA A 685 -30.44 2.12 1.58
C ALA A 685 -31.81 2.83 1.59
N SER A 686 -31.91 4.05 2.14
CA SER A 686 -33.14 4.86 2.08
C SER A 686 -33.67 5.06 0.65
N ILE A 687 -32.79 5.01 -0.36
CA ILE A 687 -33.17 5.06 -1.78
C ILE A 687 -34.08 3.90 -2.19
N VAL A 688 -33.93 2.73 -1.59
CA VAL A 688 -34.74 1.53 -1.86
C VAL A 688 -36.17 1.76 -1.40
N LEU A 689 -36.36 2.28 -0.19
CA LEU A 689 -37.66 2.66 0.38
C LEU A 689 -38.36 3.71 -0.50
N ASN A 690 -37.65 4.75 -0.89
CA ASN A 690 -38.20 5.83 -1.71
C ASN A 690 -38.59 5.33 -3.11
N THR A 691 -37.77 4.48 -3.71
CA THR A 691 -37.99 3.97 -5.07
C THR A 691 -39.16 2.99 -5.10
N LEU A 692 -39.21 2.05 -4.15
CA LEU A 692 -40.21 0.98 -4.08
C LEU A 692 -41.38 1.30 -3.14
N ASN A 693 -41.69 2.57 -2.88
CA ASN A 693 -42.84 2.95 -2.07
C ASN A 693 -44.14 2.31 -2.60
N GLY A 694 -44.89 1.65 -1.72
CA GLY A 694 -46.12 0.92 -2.04
C GLY A 694 -45.91 -0.49 -2.62
N PHE A 695 -44.68 -1.00 -2.67
CA PHE A 695 -44.41 -2.39 -3.04
C PHE A 695 -44.93 -3.36 -1.97
N ASP A 696 -45.40 -4.55 -2.38
CA ASP A 696 -45.91 -5.60 -1.49
C ASP A 696 -45.38 -7.02 -1.85
N GLY A 697 -44.49 -7.08 -2.83
CA GLY A 697 -43.85 -8.31 -3.31
C GLY A 697 -42.70 -8.79 -2.42
N VAL A 698 -41.82 -9.60 -3.02
CA VAL A 698 -40.61 -10.12 -2.36
C VAL A 698 -39.38 -9.34 -2.84
N LEU A 699 -38.65 -8.73 -1.91
CA LEU A 699 -37.38 -8.08 -2.18
C LEU A 699 -36.24 -9.12 -2.15
N ILE A 700 -35.48 -9.19 -3.24
CA ILE A 700 -34.35 -10.12 -3.38
C ILE A 700 -33.05 -9.33 -3.38
N SER A 701 -32.26 -9.46 -2.33
CA SER A 701 -31.02 -8.67 -2.13
C SER A 701 -29.85 -9.54 -1.70
N ASP A 702 -28.64 -9.00 -1.68
CA ASP A 702 -27.51 -9.64 -1.01
C ASP A 702 -27.60 -9.51 0.53
N PHE A 703 -26.50 -9.82 1.22
CA PHE A 703 -26.35 -9.72 2.68
C PHE A 703 -25.91 -8.32 3.15
N PHE A 704 -26.09 -7.26 2.35
CA PHE A 704 -25.84 -5.91 2.85
C PHE A 704 -26.87 -5.53 3.91
N ALA A 705 -26.37 -5.18 5.10
CA ALA A 705 -27.19 -4.87 6.29
C ALA A 705 -28.21 -3.74 6.06
N GLY A 706 -27.99 -2.87 5.07
CA GLY A 706 -28.95 -1.82 4.71
C GLY A 706 -30.31 -2.36 4.24
N TYR A 707 -30.38 -3.62 3.80
CA TYR A 707 -31.64 -4.26 3.38
C TYR A 707 -32.41 -4.89 4.55
N ASP A 708 -31.75 -5.19 5.67
CA ASP A 708 -32.39 -5.96 6.76
C ASP A 708 -33.55 -5.20 7.42
N SER A 709 -33.53 -3.86 7.37
CA SER A 709 -34.59 -2.99 7.90
C SER A 709 -35.76 -2.73 6.93
N MET A 710 -35.76 -3.35 5.74
CA MET A 710 -36.82 -3.15 4.75
C MET A 710 -38.13 -3.86 5.18
N PRO A 711 -39.30 -3.22 5.03
CA PRO A 711 -40.57 -3.68 5.61
C PRO A 711 -41.23 -4.84 4.85
N TRP A 712 -40.69 -5.24 3.70
CA TRP A 712 -41.28 -6.24 2.82
C TRP A 712 -40.82 -7.66 3.13
N ARG A 713 -41.46 -8.65 2.50
CA ARG A 713 -40.94 -10.02 2.48
C ARG A 713 -39.58 -10.02 1.79
N GLN A 714 -38.60 -10.66 2.39
CA GLN A 714 -37.24 -10.68 1.87
C GLN A 714 -36.79 -12.09 1.53
N GLN A 715 -36.00 -12.20 0.48
CA GLN A 715 -35.23 -13.39 0.13
C GLN A 715 -33.79 -12.96 -0.13
N LYS A 716 -32.82 -13.69 0.42
CA LYS A 716 -31.41 -13.44 0.08
C LYS A 716 -31.09 -14.03 -1.30
N CYS A 717 -30.28 -13.32 -2.06
CA CYS A 717 -29.91 -13.68 -3.42
C CYS A 717 -29.05 -14.96 -3.40
N LEU A 718 -29.61 -16.05 -3.89
CA LEU A 718 -28.95 -17.35 -3.89
C LEU A 718 -27.63 -17.34 -4.68
N SER A 719 -27.54 -16.56 -5.77
CA SER A 719 -26.30 -16.43 -6.53
C SER A 719 -25.18 -15.74 -5.76
N HIS A 720 -25.52 -14.76 -4.90
CA HIS A 720 -24.55 -14.15 -3.99
C HIS A 720 -24.17 -15.13 -2.89
N PHE A 721 -25.15 -15.77 -2.24
CA PHE A 721 -24.92 -16.75 -1.20
C PHE A 721 -24.02 -17.91 -1.66
N ILE A 722 -24.30 -18.53 -2.81
CA ILE A 722 -23.50 -19.63 -3.35
C ILE A 722 -22.09 -19.16 -3.71
N ARG A 723 -21.95 -17.95 -4.25
CA ARG A 723 -20.63 -17.38 -4.58
C ARG A 723 -19.80 -17.14 -3.32
N ASP A 724 -20.41 -16.55 -2.29
CA ASP A 724 -19.76 -16.27 -1.02
C ASP A 724 -19.38 -17.58 -0.31
N LEU A 725 -20.28 -18.56 -0.27
CA LEU A 725 -20.02 -19.89 0.28
C LEU A 725 -18.89 -20.62 -0.45
N ASN A 726 -18.89 -20.57 -1.78
CA ASN A 726 -17.83 -21.17 -2.60
C ASN A 726 -16.49 -20.46 -2.40
N ASP A 727 -16.51 -19.12 -2.31
CA ASP A 727 -15.33 -18.31 -2.00
C ASP A 727 -14.82 -18.58 -0.57
N ASP A 728 -15.69 -18.84 0.40
CA ASP A 728 -15.32 -19.20 1.77
C ASP A 728 -14.73 -20.61 1.87
N LEU A 729 -15.27 -21.59 1.13
CA LEU A 729 -14.63 -22.91 0.96
C LEU A 729 -13.22 -22.79 0.36
N TRP A 730 -13.02 -21.87 -0.60
CA TRP A 730 -11.69 -21.59 -1.14
C TRP A 730 -10.76 -20.90 -0.13
N LYS A 731 -11.30 -20.14 0.82
CA LYS A 731 -10.52 -19.47 1.88
C LYS A 731 -10.13 -20.42 3.00
N GLU A 732 -10.97 -21.43 3.29
CA GLU A 732 -10.80 -22.36 4.41
C GLU A 732 -10.90 -23.84 3.97
N PRO A 733 -10.01 -24.33 3.08
CA PRO A 733 -10.16 -25.66 2.46
C PRO A 733 -10.03 -26.86 3.41
N ASN A 734 -9.52 -26.65 4.63
CA ASN A 734 -9.38 -27.70 5.66
C ASN A 734 -10.45 -27.58 6.76
N ASN A 735 -11.39 -26.64 6.65
CA ASN A 735 -12.48 -26.48 7.60
C ASN A 735 -13.58 -27.50 7.29
N LYS A 736 -13.53 -28.66 7.99
CA LYS A 736 -14.49 -29.76 7.81
C LYS A 736 -15.94 -29.34 8.11
N GLU A 737 -16.15 -28.51 9.12
CA GLU A 737 -17.48 -28.02 9.49
C GLU A 737 -18.10 -27.18 8.37
N LEU A 738 -17.30 -26.28 7.76
CA LEU A 738 -17.73 -25.49 6.61
C LEU A 738 -17.98 -26.36 5.37
N GLU A 739 -17.15 -27.38 5.15
CA GLU A 739 -17.32 -28.35 4.06
C GLU A 739 -18.60 -29.18 4.21
N GLU A 740 -18.88 -29.69 5.42
CA GLU A 740 -20.11 -30.42 5.76
C GLU A 740 -21.35 -29.53 5.64
N PHE A 741 -21.30 -28.31 6.17
CA PHE A 741 -22.35 -27.33 6.00
C PHE A 741 -22.63 -27.03 4.53
N SER A 742 -21.57 -26.81 3.74
CA SER A 742 -21.69 -26.54 2.31
C SER A 742 -22.24 -27.72 1.52
N CYS A 743 -21.88 -28.95 1.92
CA CYS A 743 -22.46 -30.18 1.40
C CYS A 743 -23.97 -30.23 1.65
N SER A 744 -24.43 -29.92 2.86
CA SER A 744 -25.85 -29.89 3.22
C SER A 744 -26.62 -28.85 2.38
N ILE A 745 -26.05 -27.66 2.19
CA ILE A 745 -26.62 -26.63 1.31
C ILE A 745 -26.70 -27.10 -0.15
N ARG A 746 -25.64 -27.77 -0.66
CA ARG A 746 -25.64 -28.35 -2.01
C ARG A 746 -26.77 -29.38 -2.18
N GLN A 747 -27.00 -30.24 -1.20
CA GLN A 747 -28.03 -31.28 -1.25
C GLN A 747 -29.45 -30.69 -1.38
N VAL A 748 -29.69 -29.50 -0.84
CA VAL A 748 -30.95 -28.79 -0.99
C VAL A 748 -31.04 -28.08 -2.33
N LEU A 749 -30.01 -27.31 -2.70
CA LEU A 749 -30.09 -26.41 -3.86
C LEU A 749 -29.98 -27.14 -5.20
N PHE A 750 -29.12 -28.16 -5.30
CA PHE A 750 -28.85 -28.83 -6.57
C PHE A 750 -30.09 -29.50 -7.19
N PRO A 751 -30.91 -30.27 -6.43
CA PRO A 751 -32.14 -30.85 -6.96
C PRO A 751 -33.14 -29.78 -7.43
N ILE A 752 -33.26 -28.67 -6.70
CA ILE A 752 -34.15 -27.55 -7.07
C ILE A 752 -33.77 -27.00 -8.44
N PHE A 753 -32.49 -26.70 -8.67
CA PHE A 753 -32.04 -26.17 -9.96
C PHE A 753 -32.16 -27.20 -11.09
N SER A 754 -31.87 -28.48 -10.81
CA SER A 754 -32.03 -29.57 -11.78
C SER A 754 -33.48 -29.76 -12.22
N ASP A 755 -34.43 -29.70 -11.28
CA ASP A 755 -35.87 -29.81 -11.57
C ASP A 755 -36.36 -28.60 -12.37
N ILE A 756 -35.90 -27.39 -12.05
CA ILE A 756 -36.22 -26.17 -12.81
C ILE A 756 -35.68 -26.28 -14.24
N GLU A 757 -34.47 -26.81 -14.44
CA GLU A 757 -33.89 -27.01 -15.78
C GLU A 757 -34.71 -28.01 -16.62
N HIS A 758 -35.08 -29.15 -16.04
CA HIS A 758 -35.81 -30.19 -16.75
C HIS A 758 -37.30 -29.89 -16.98
N HIS A 759 -37.94 -29.18 -16.04
CA HIS A 759 -39.40 -29.04 -16.02
C HIS A 759 -39.91 -27.59 -16.10
N GLY A 760 -39.02 -26.60 -15.98
CA GLY A 760 -39.35 -25.19 -15.93
C GLY A 760 -40.09 -24.77 -14.65
N LEU A 761 -40.52 -23.51 -14.58
CA LEU A 761 -41.18 -22.91 -13.41
C LEU A 761 -42.67 -23.30 -13.26
N LYS A 762 -43.05 -24.56 -13.53
CA LYS A 762 -44.45 -25.01 -13.42
C LYS A 762 -44.80 -25.38 -11.97
N LYS A 763 -45.87 -24.77 -11.44
CA LYS A 763 -46.34 -24.89 -10.03
C LYS A 763 -46.41 -26.33 -9.48
N LYS A 764 -46.76 -27.32 -10.31
CA LYS A 764 -46.91 -28.73 -9.92
C LYS A 764 -45.62 -29.43 -9.48
N PHE A 765 -44.44 -28.93 -9.87
CA PHE A 765 -43.14 -29.50 -9.50
C PHE A 765 -42.54 -28.87 -8.24
N PHE A 766 -43.13 -27.79 -7.72
CA PHE A 766 -42.66 -27.12 -6.50
C PHE A 766 -43.09 -27.81 -5.20
N THR A 767 -44.08 -28.70 -5.23
CA THR A 767 -44.52 -29.45 -4.03
C THR A 767 -43.42 -30.34 -3.46
N ASN A 768 -42.62 -30.98 -4.34
CA ASN A 768 -41.47 -31.79 -3.94
C ASN A 768 -40.35 -30.94 -3.35
N ILE A 769 -40.11 -29.76 -3.95
CA ILE A 769 -39.13 -28.77 -3.47
C ILE A 769 -39.51 -28.25 -2.06
N ILE A 770 -40.79 -27.97 -1.83
CA ILE A 770 -41.29 -27.54 -0.51
C ILE A 770 -41.08 -28.62 0.54
N ASN A 771 -41.34 -29.89 0.21
CA ASN A 771 -41.11 -31.01 1.13
C ASN A 771 -39.61 -31.21 1.46
N LEU A 772 -38.72 -31.04 0.47
CA LEU A 772 -37.26 -31.02 0.67
C LEU A 772 -36.82 -29.90 1.61
N LEU A 773 -37.33 -28.69 1.42
CA LEU A 773 -37.02 -27.52 2.27
C LEU A 773 -37.55 -27.70 3.70
N ILE A 774 -38.76 -28.23 3.86
CA ILE A 774 -39.35 -28.52 5.19
C ILE A 774 -38.55 -29.61 5.90
N GLY A 775 -38.09 -30.64 5.18
CA GLY A 775 -37.22 -31.68 5.73
C GLY A 775 -35.90 -31.12 6.25
N PHE A 776 -35.26 -30.26 5.46
CA PHE A 776 -34.00 -29.60 5.85
C PHE A 776 -34.17 -28.74 7.10
N ILE A 777 -35.19 -27.88 7.15
CA ILE A 777 -35.47 -26.99 8.31
C ILE A 777 -35.77 -27.79 9.59
N LYS A 778 -36.36 -28.99 9.48
CA LYS A 778 -36.63 -29.86 10.63
C LYS A 778 -35.40 -30.63 11.13
N SER A 779 -34.37 -30.78 10.29
CA SER A 779 -33.14 -31.51 10.61
C SER A 779 -31.98 -30.61 11.05
N SER A 780 -32.08 -29.31 10.81
CA SER A 780 -31.20 -28.24 11.29
C SER A 780 -31.70 -27.66 12.60
#